data_AF-A0A6A4T3U5-F1
#
_entry.id   AF-A0A6A4T3U5-F1
#
_cell.length_a   1.000
_cell.length_b   1.000
_cell.length_c   1.000
_cell.angle_alpha   90.00
_cell.angle_beta   90.00
_cell.angle_gamma   90.00
#
_symmetry.space_group_name_H-M   'P 1'
#
loop_
_entity.id
_entity.type
_entity.pdbx_description
1 polymer ?
#
loop_
_entity_poly.entity_id
_entity_poly.type
_entity_poly.pdbx_seq_one_letter_code
_entity_poly.pdbx_strand_id
1 'polypeptide(L)'
;MDNKSYLLQMNGNGVHGKSALHSKTLGGSPAVNGTGHVGTGHVGTGHVGTGHVGTGHVGTGHVGTGHVGTGHVGTGHVGTGHVGTGHVGTGHVGTGHVGTGHVGTGHVGTGHVGTGHVGTGHVGTGHVGTGHVGTGHVGTGHVGTGHVGTGHVGTGHVGTGHVGTGHVGTGHVGTGHVGTGHVGTGHVGTGHVGTGHVGTGHVGTGHVGTGHVGTGHVGTGHVGTGHVGTGHVGTGHVGTGHVGTGHVGTGHVGTGHVGTGHVGTGHVGTGHVGTGHVGTGHVGTGHVGTGHVGTGHVGTGHVGTGHVGTGHVGTGHVGTGHVGTGHVGTGHVGTNGAMHTTKAKSRRQRWEVKPSEMANNTLNPIRAIVDEMKLTPNRDKPMIALSIGDPTVFGNLPTDDVVLQAMKDAIDSHKFNGYAPSVGYLKSRQAVANFYSCHGAPLEAEDVILTSGCSHAIDLAISVLCNPGDNILVPSPGFSLYKTLAVSMGIKVKFYNLLPERSWEVDLQHMESLIDERTSCLIVTNPSNPCGSVFSKEHLQKILRVASRHCVPILADEIYSDMVFPGCSSPSMASLSSDVPILSCGGLAKRWLVPGWRMGWILIHDRNDIFGSKIRQGLVKLSQRILGACSLVQGALEGILNNTPHTFYSQTISLLMSNSEICFNELSAVPGLNPVKSSGAMYLMVGIDMDHFPEFRNDVDFTERLVTEQSVFCLPTSAFEYPNFFRIVLTVPEELMAEACGRIREFCQCHYRPSSRDGNDLDQ
;
A
#
# COMPACT_ATOMS: atom_id res chain seq x y z
N MET A 1 -2.43 -61.69 18.81
CA MET A 1 -3.47 -62.72 18.90
C MET A 1 -3.95 -63.19 17.51
N ASP A 2 -3.59 -64.32 16.85
CA ASP A 2 -2.52 -65.34 16.98
C ASP A 2 -1.45 -65.33 15.85
N ASN A 3 -0.27 -65.79 16.23
CA ASN A 3 0.59 -66.72 15.48
C ASN A 3 -0.22 -67.64 14.52
N LYS A 4 0.23 -67.96 13.30
CA LYS A 4 1.60 -68.17 12.89
C LYS A 4 1.83 -67.59 11.49
N SER A 5 2.80 -66.67 11.35
CA SER A 5 4.20 -66.96 10.97
C SER A 5 4.37 -66.88 9.44
N TYR A 6 5.48 -66.39 8.88
CA TYR A 6 6.86 -66.72 9.25
C TYR A 6 7.88 -65.56 9.24
N LEU A 7 8.80 -65.66 10.21
CA LEU A 7 10.21 -65.25 10.27
C LEU A 7 10.80 -64.27 9.23
N LEU A 8 11.57 -63.29 9.73
CA LEU A 8 13.05 -63.45 9.82
C LEU A 8 13.73 -62.52 10.86
N GLN A 9 14.87 -62.98 11.37
CA GLN A 9 15.76 -62.51 12.47
C GLN A 9 16.18 -61.01 12.41
N MET A 10 16.59 -60.33 13.49
CA MET A 10 17.86 -60.55 14.23
C MET A 10 17.98 -59.91 15.64
N ASN A 11 18.66 -60.67 16.53
CA ASN A 11 19.63 -60.33 17.59
C ASN A 11 19.45 -59.18 18.63
N GLY A 12 19.65 -59.53 19.92
CA GLY A 12 19.99 -58.61 21.04
C GLY A 12 19.86 -59.28 22.43
N ASN A 13 20.89 -59.22 23.29
CA ASN A 13 21.04 -60.06 24.51
C ASN A 13 20.79 -59.36 25.87
N GLY A 14 20.23 -60.13 26.84
CA GLY A 14 20.58 -60.11 28.29
C GLY A 14 19.81 -59.19 29.26
N VAL A 15 19.88 -59.33 30.60
CA VAL A 15 20.41 -60.40 31.50
C VAL A 15 19.85 -60.24 32.96
N HIS A 16 19.57 -61.36 33.65
CA HIS A 16 19.46 -61.66 35.12
C HIS A 16 18.80 -60.79 36.23
N GLY A 17 18.24 -61.50 37.24
CA GLY A 17 18.07 -61.08 38.66
C GLY A 17 16.66 -61.35 39.24
N LYS A 18 16.24 -62.48 39.86
CA LYS A 18 16.68 -63.34 41.01
C LYS A 18 16.46 -62.76 42.44
N SER A 19 16.00 -63.66 43.34
CA SER A 19 15.85 -63.55 44.81
C SER A 19 14.55 -62.86 45.33
N ALA A 20 13.96 -63.19 46.49
CA ALA A 20 14.29 -64.19 47.53
C ALA A 20 13.02 -64.76 48.23
N LEU A 21 13.21 -65.81 49.06
CA LEU A 21 12.13 -66.51 49.79
C LEU A 21 11.58 -65.71 50.99
N HIS A 22 10.33 -66.01 51.36
CA HIS A 22 9.96 -66.30 52.76
C HIS A 22 8.84 -67.35 52.79
N SER A 23 8.93 -68.33 53.69
CA SER A 23 7.89 -69.33 53.92
C SER A 23 7.42 -69.31 55.37
N LYS A 24 6.12 -69.06 55.58
CA LYS A 24 5.36 -69.64 56.69
C LYS A 24 3.86 -69.60 56.40
N THR A 25 3.19 -70.69 56.74
CA THR A 25 1.82 -71.04 56.42
C THR A 25 0.79 -70.22 57.20
N LEU A 26 -0.37 -69.92 56.61
CA LEU A 26 -1.72 -70.14 57.20
C LEU A 26 -2.86 -69.67 56.27
N GLY A 27 -3.79 -70.59 55.92
CA GLY A 27 -5.18 -70.30 55.57
C GLY A 27 -5.55 -69.96 54.12
N GLY A 28 -6.45 -70.76 53.52
CA GLY A 28 -7.31 -70.34 52.39
C GLY A 28 -7.18 -71.13 51.08
N SER A 29 -8.19 -71.95 50.76
CA SER A 29 -8.40 -72.60 49.44
C SER A 29 -8.98 -71.62 48.40
N PRO A 30 -9.14 -72.00 47.11
CA PRO A 30 -8.18 -72.63 46.18
C PRO A 30 -8.05 -71.81 44.86
N ALA A 31 -7.09 -72.12 43.98
CA ALA A 31 -7.03 -71.58 42.62
C ALA A 31 -6.87 -72.70 41.58
N VAL A 32 -7.78 -72.73 40.61
CA VAL A 32 -7.90 -73.82 39.61
C VAL A 32 -7.16 -73.45 38.33
N ASN A 33 -6.19 -74.27 37.91
CA ASN A 33 -5.65 -74.21 36.55
C ASN A 33 -6.67 -74.81 35.57
N GLY A 34 -7.44 -73.97 34.89
CA GLY A 34 -8.43 -74.39 33.91
C GLY A 34 -7.85 -74.50 32.49
N THR A 35 -7.55 -75.71 32.03
CA THR A 35 -7.41 -76.02 30.61
C THR A 35 -8.78 -76.37 30.03
N GLY A 36 -9.26 -75.59 29.05
CA GLY A 36 -10.59 -75.77 28.48
C GLY A 36 -10.84 -74.93 27.22
N HIS A 37 -11.96 -75.17 26.53
CA HIS A 37 -12.36 -74.36 25.37
C HIS A 37 -12.60 -72.88 25.71
N VAL A 38 -13.02 -72.60 26.95
CA VAL A 38 -13.00 -71.26 27.55
C VAL A 38 -12.09 -71.30 28.77
N GLY A 39 -11.04 -70.47 28.79
CA GLY A 39 -10.04 -70.45 29.85
C GLY A 39 -9.87 -69.06 30.46
N THR A 40 -10.14 -68.95 31.77
CA THR A 40 -9.90 -67.72 32.55
C THR A 40 -8.81 -67.96 33.59
N GLY A 41 -7.74 -67.17 33.56
CA GLY A 41 -6.60 -67.32 34.48
C GLY A 41 -5.47 -66.35 34.16
N HIS A 42 -4.53 -66.15 35.09
CA HIS A 42 -3.40 -65.24 34.88
C HIS A 42 -2.52 -65.66 33.68
N VAL A 43 -2.34 -66.97 33.51
CA VAL A 43 -1.79 -67.60 32.31
C VAL A 43 -2.74 -68.71 31.88
N GLY A 44 -3.11 -68.76 30.59
CA GLY A 44 -4.08 -69.75 30.09
C GLY A 44 -3.99 -70.01 28.59
N THR A 45 -4.32 -71.24 28.21
CA THR A 45 -4.43 -71.68 26.81
C THR A 45 -5.83 -72.25 26.57
N GLY A 46 -6.55 -71.70 25.57
CA GLY A 46 -7.94 -72.09 25.29
C GLY A 46 -8.51 -71.34 24.09
N HIS A 47 -9.51 -71.91 23.40
CA HIS A 47 -10.03 -71.32 22.16
C HIS A 47 -10.56 -69.89 22.36
N VAL A 48 -11.22 -69.63 23.49
CA VAL A 48 -11.55 -68.26 23.94
C VAL A 48 -10.94 -68.05 25.33
N GLY A 49 -10.21 -66.95 25.54
CA GLY A 49 -9.47 -66.75 26.79
C GLY A 49 -9.28 -65.31 27.24
N THR A 50 -9.44 -65.08 28.54
CA THR A 50 -9.14 -63.80 29.22
C THR A 50 -8.10 -64.03 30.30
N GLY A 51 -6.89 -63.51 30.09
CA GLY A 51 -5.75 -63.67 30.98
C GLY A 51 -4.66 -62.65 30.68
N HIS A 52 -3.70 -62.45 31.59
CA HIS A 52 -2.66 -61.42 31.39
C HIS A 52 -1.70 -61.81 30.25
N VAL A 53 -1.35 -63.09 30.18
CA VAL A 53 -0.61 -63.69 29.06
C VAL A 53 -1.31 -64.99 28.65
N GLY A 54 -1.63 -65.18 27.37
CA GLY A 54 -2.35 -66.39 26.96
C GLY A 54 -2.42 -66.65 25.46
N THR A 55 -2.80 -67.87 25.10
CA THR A 55 -2.92 -68.32 23.69
C THR A 55 -4.28 -68.97 23.40
N GLY A 56 -4.77 -68.90 22.15
CA GLY A 56 -6.14 -69.29 21.82
C GLY A 56 -6.57 -69.08 20.36
N HIS A 57 -7.85 -68.75 20.14
CA HIS A 57 -8.37 -68.25 18.85
C HIS A 57 -9.02 -66.86 18.99
N VAL A 58 -9.60 -66.53 20.14
CA VAL A 58 -10.14 -65.19 20.44
C VAL A 58 -9.76 -64.78 21.87
N GLY A 59 -9.19 -63.60 22.09
CA GLY A 59 -8.82 -63.19 23.45
C GLY A 59 -8.38 -61.74 23.65
N THR A 60 -8.51 -61.28 24.90
CA THR A 60 -8.41 -59.86 25.30
C THR A 60 -7.21 -59.56 26.22
N GLY A 61 -6.26 -60.50 26.35
CA GLY A 61 -5.12 -60.37 27.26
C GLY A 61 -4.08 -59.31 26.89
N HIS A 62 -3.33 -58.77 27.86
CA HIS A 62 -2.37 -57.69 27.64
C HIS A 62 -1.28 -58.03 26.60
N VAL A 63 -0.75 -59.26 26.64
CA VAL A 63 0.16 -59.82 25.64
C VAL A 63 -0.31 -61.22 25.28
N GLY A 64 -0.43 -61.58 23.99
CA GLY A 64 -0.87 -62.94 23.67
C GLY A 64 -1.14 -63.31 22.22
N THR A 65 -1.55 -64.57 22.02
CA THR A 65 -1.54 -65.26 20.73
C THR A 65 -2.82 -66.13 20.48
N GLY A 66 -3.94 -65.56 19.97
CA GLY A 66 -5.15 -66.26 19.46
C GLY A 66 -5.93 -65.52 18.34
N HIS A 67 -6.16 -66.08 17.11
CA HIS A 67 -6.51 -65.47 15.78
C HIS A 67 -7.14 -64.05 15.70
N VAL A 68 -8.01 -63.68 16.63
CA VAL A 68 -8.62 -62.35 16.80
C VAL A 68 -8.34 -61.83 18.21
N GLY A 69 -7.82 -60.61 18.37
CA GLY A 69 -7.63 -60.07 19.72
C GLY A 69 -7.39 -58.57 19.87
N THR A 70 -7.67 -58.09 21.09
CA THR A 70 -7.70 -56.66 21.46
C THR A 70 -6.61 -56.27 22.48
N GLY A 71 -5.61 -57.15 22.68
CA GLY A 71 -4.53 -56.95 23.65
C GLY A 71 -3.56 -55.82 23.29
N HIS A 72 -2.81 -55.30 24.26
CA HIS A 72 -1.88 -54.18 24.01
C HIS A 72 -0.77 -54.54 23.02
N VAL A 73 -0.23 -55.77 23.07
CA VAL A 73 0.80 -56.26 22.13
C VAL A 73 0.46 -57.68 21.67
N GLY A 74 0.47 -57.92 20.35
CA GLY A 74 0.31 -59.29 19.84
C GLY A 74 0.31 -59.43 18.31
N THR A 75 0.50 -60.66 17.84
CA THR A 75 0.54 -61.04 16.41
C THR A 75 -0.71 -61.83 16.03
N GLY A 76 -1.45 -61.47 14.97
CA GLY A 76 -2.81 -61.97 14.73
C GLY A 76 -3.37 -61.89 13.32
N HIS A 77 -4.44 -62.60 12.97
CA HIS A 77 -5.06 -62.38 11.66
C HIS A 77 -5.88 -61.09 11.64
N VAL A 78 -6.60 -60.80 12.73
CA VAL A 78 -7.35 -59.54 12.94
C VAL A 78 -7.06 -58.99 14.33
N GLY A 79 -6.68 -57.73 14.48
CA GLY A 79 -6.39 -57.16 15.81
C GLY A 79 -6.44 -55.64 15.94
N THR A 80 -6.81 -55.20 17.15
CA THR A 80 -6.99 -53.77 17.50
C THR A 80 -5.98 -53.27 18.54
N GLY A 81 -4.93 -54.05 18.80
CA GLY A 81 -3.91 -53.75 19.83
C GLY A 81 -2.99 -52.59 19.49
N HIS A 82 -2.34 -51.97 20.48
CA HIS A 82 -1.49 -50.79 20.25
C HIS A 82 -0.31 -51.08 19.32
N VAL A 83 0.32 -52.26 19.44
CA VAL A 83 1.42 -52.71 18.56
C VAL A 83 1.20 -54.16 18.13
N GLY A 84 1.22 -54.44 16.82
CA GLY A 84 1.00 -55.82 16.34
C GLY A 84 1.25 -56.04 14.85
N THR A 85 1.39 -57.30 14.46
CA THR A 85 1.53 -57.72 13.06
C THR A 85 0.37 -58.64 12.68
N GLY A 86 -0.21 -58.45 11.50
CA GLY A 86 -1.41 -59.20 11.11
C GLY A 86 -1.99 -58.92 9.74
N HIS A 87 -2.96 -59.72 9.27
CA HIS A 87 -3.53 -59.51 7.93
C HIS A 87 -4.42 -58.26 7.86
N VAL A 88 -5.22 -58.01 8.91
CA VAL A 88 -6.07 -56.81 9.07
C VAL A 88 -5.85 -56.22 10.46
N GLY A 89 -5.51 -54.92 10.57
CA GLY A 89 -5.24 -54.33 11.89
C GLY A 89 -5.49 -52.82 12.01
N THR A 90 -5.97 -52.40 13.18
CA THR A 90 -6.30 -50.99 13.50
C THR A 90 -5.39 -50.39 14.59
N GLY A 91 -4.28 -51.06 14.93
CA GLY A 91 -3.35 -50.66 15.99
C GLY A 91 -2.52 -49.43 15.68
N HIS A 92 -1.92 -48.76 16.67
CA HIS A 92 -1.14 -47.54 16.43
C HIS A 92 0.09 -47.76 15.53
N VAL A 93 0.78 -48.90 15.68
CA VAL A 93 1.92 -49.29 14.83
C VAL A 93 1.79 -50.76 14.43
N GLY A 94 1.88 -51.07 13.13
CA GLY A 94 1.79 -52.45 12.68
C GLY A 94 2.13 -52.72 11.22
N THR A 95 2.44 -53.97 10.91
CA THR A 95 2.71 -54.48 9.55
C THR A 95 1.66 -55.52 9.16
N GLY A 96 1.10 -55.40 7.96
CA GLY A 96 -0.06 -56.20 7.55
C GLY A 96 -0.55 -55.97 6.12
N HIS A 97 -1.44 -56.80 5.59
CA HIS A 97 -1.94 -56.64 4.23
C HIS A 97 -2.92 -55.46 4.09
N VAL A 98 -3.79 -55.26 5.08
CA VAL A 98 -4.73 -54.13 5.18
C VAL A 98 -4.61 -53.50 6.57
N GLY A 99 -4.43 -52.18 6.69
CA GLY A 99 -4.31 -51.56 8.02
C GLY A 99 -4.66 -50.07 8.11
N THR A 100 -5.21 -49.67 9.26
CA THR A 100 -5.67 -48.29 9.54
C THR A 100 -4.87 -47.59 10.64
N GLY A 101 -3.72 -48.16 11.02
CA GLY A 101 -2.87 -47.68 12.12
C GLY A 101 -2.08 -46.42 11.82
N HIS A 102 -1.61 -45.67 12.82
CA HIS A 102 -0.88 -44.41 12.56
C HIS A 102 0.38 -44.59 11.70
N VAL A 103 1.12 -45.70 11.85
CA VAL A 103 2.30 -46.02 11.02
C VAL A 103 2.29 -47.50 10.60
N GLY A 104 2.45 -47.79 9.30
CA GLY A 104 2.50 -49.17 8.81
C GLY A 104 2.89 -49.36 7.34
N THR A 105 3.45 -50.53 7.01
CA THR A 105 4.06 -50.85 5.70
C THR A 105 3.26 -51.93 4.93
N GLY A 106 1.95 -51.74 4.79
CA GLY A 106 1.04 -52.76 4.25
C GLY A 106 0.68 -52.62 2.77
N HIS A 107 0.14 -53.66 2.13
CA HIS A 107 -0.25 -53.60 0.71
C HIS A 107 -1.35 -52.55 0.44
N VAL A 108 -2.33 -52.45 1.34
CA VAL A 108 -3.37 -51.41 1.36
C VAL A 108 -3.37 -50.76 2.75
N GLY A 109 -3.27 -49.43 2.86
CA GLY A 109 -3.22 -48.78 4.17
C GLY A 109 -3.78 -47.37 4.21
N THR A 110 -4.50 -47.03 5.29
CA THR A 110 -5.12 -45.72 5.53
C THR A 110 -4.45 -44.93 6.66
N GLY A 111 -3.28 -45.37 7.12
CA GLY A 111 -2.54 -44.82 8.25
C GLY A 111 -1.87 -43.48 7.99
N HIS A 112 -1.51 -42.70 9.02
CA HIS A 112 -0.89 -41.38 8.81
C HIS A 112 0.40 -41.43 7.96
N VAL A 113 1.23 -42.46 8.11
CA VAL A 113 2.42 -42.68 7.27
C VAL A 113 2.51 -44.15 6.82
N GLY A 114 2.67 -44.40 5.52
CA GLY A 114 2.81 -45.77 5.01
C GLY A 114 3.42 -45.92 3.61
N THR A 115 4.02 -47.10 3.37
CA THR A 115 4.83 -47.42 2.19
C THR A 115 4.18 -48.51 1.30
N GLY A 116 2.86 -48.45 1.16
CA GLY A 116 2.06 -49.54 0.58
C GLY A 116 1.85 -49.47 -0.93
N HIS A 117 1.49 -50.59 -1.57
CA HIS A 117 1.14 -50.58 -3.00
C HIS A 117 -0.02 -49.62 -3.31
N VAL A 118 -1.02 -49.54 -2.42
CA VAL A 118 -2.10 -48.53 -2.42
C VAL A 118 -2.19 -47.89 -1.03
N GLY A 119 -1.89 -46.60 -0.91
CA GLY A 119 -1.83 -45.92 0.40
C GLY A 119 -2.62 -44.62 0.44
N THR A 120 -3.60 -44.52 1.35
CA THR A 120 -4.48 -43.33 1.53
C THR A 120 -4.09 -42.46 2.74
N GLY A 121 -2.85 -42.62 3.22
CA GLY A 121 -2.32 -41.95 4.41
C GLY A 121 -1.97 -40.48 4.24
N HIS A 122 -1.65 -39.74 5.30
CA HIS A 122 -1.18 -38.35 5.15
C HIS A 122 0.11 -38.29 4.31
N VAL A 123 1.03 -39.24 4.46
CA VAL A 123 2.18 -39.44 3.56
C VAL A 123 2.19 -40.89 3.07
N GLY A 124 2.05 -41.08 1.75
CA GLY A 124 1.98 -42.38 1.10
C GLY A 124 3.03 -42.56 0.01
N THR A 125 3.88 -43.58 0.14
CA THR A 125 4.87 -43.96 -0.89
C THR A 125 4.50 -45.33 -1.47
N GLY A 126 4.07 -45.39 -2.74
CA GLY A 126 3.39 -46.58 -3.27
C GLY A 126 3.29 -46.64 -4.79
N HIS A 127 2.65 -47.68 -5.34
CA HIS A 127 2.32 -47.67 -6.79
C HIS A 127 1.18 -46.68 -7.07
N VAL A 128 0.18 -46.64 -6.18
CA VAL A 128 -0.88 -45.63 -6.14
C VAL A 128 -0.91 -44.97 -4.74
N GLY A 129 -0.45 -43.73 -4.65
CA GLY A 129 -0.65 -42.91 -3.45
C GLY A 129 -1.94 -42.11 -3.55
N THR A 130 -2.70 -41.96 -2.47
CA THR A 130 -3.90 -41.08 -2.39
C THR A 130 -3.86 -40.14 -1.18
N GLY A 131 -2.67 -39.78 -0.74
CA GLY A 131 -2.41 -39.08 0.53
C GLY A 131 -2.35 -37.56 0.45
N HIS A 132 -2.10 -36.87 1.57
CA HIS A 132 -1.77 -35.43 1.47
C HIS A 132 -0.48 -35.21 0.66
N VAL A 133 0.52 -36.07 0.85
CA VAL A 133 1.65 -36.23 -0.07
C VAL A 133 1.66 -37.66 -0.59
N GLY A 134 1.38 -37.84 -1.88
CA GLY A 134 1.32 -39.14 -2.55
C GLY A 134 2.41 -39.28 -3.60
N THR A 135 3.39 -40.16 -3.38
CA THR A 135 4.49 -40.41 -4.34
C THR A 135 4.37 -41.82 -4.92
N GLY A 136 4.34 -41.98 -6.25
CA GLY A 136 4.18 -43.29 -6.87
C GLY A 136 4.23 -43.33 -8.40
N HIS A 137 3.74 -44.41 -9.02
CA HIS A 137 3.48 -44.39 -10.46
C HIS A 137 2.27 -43.52 -10.78
N VAL A 138 1.23 -43.63 -9.95
CA VAL A 138 0.09 -42.70 -9.90
C VAL A 138 0.07 -42.05 -8.52
N GLY A 139 0.57 -40.83 -8.41
CA GLY A 139 0.56 -40.07 -7.17
C GLY A 139 -0.66 -39.16 -7.14
N THR A 140 -1.68 -39.50 -6.37
CA THR A 140 -2.87 -38.64 -6.16
C THR A 140 -2.79 -38.02 -4.75
N GLY A 141 -3.13 -36.73 -4.58
CA GLY A 141 -3.02 -36.10 -3.27
C GLY A 141 -3.17 -34.58 -3.23
N HIS A 142 -2.79 -33.93 -2.13
CA HIS A 142 -2.56 -32.47 -2.19
C HIS A 142 -1.26 -32.17 -2.95
N VAL A 143 -0.21 -32.95 -2.73
CA VAL A 143 0.99 -33.02 -3.57
C VAL A 143 1.12 -34.44 -4.12
N GLY A 144 0.86 -34.62 -5.42
CA GLY A 144 0.93 -35.90 -6.12
C GLY A 144 2.12 -35.96 -7.06
N THR A 145 3.08 -36.86 -6.82
CA THR A 145 4.28 -37.00 -7.66
C THR A 145 4.37 -38.39 -8.28
N GLY A 146 4.62 -38.50 -9.59
CA GLY A 146 4.72 -39.80 -10.25
C GLY A 146 4.91 -39.79 -11.77
N HIS A 147 4.53 -40.86 -12.46
CA HIS A 147 4.35 -40.81 -13.91
C HIS A 147 3.04 -40.08 -14.26
N VAL A 148 1.99 -40.32 -13.48
CA VAL A 148 0.77 -39.51 -13.44
C VAL A 148 0.65 -38.92 -12.03
N GLY A 149 0.92 -37.62 -11.89
CA GLY A 149 0.78 -36.89 -10.63
C GLY A 149 -0.50 -36.06 -10.66
N THR A 150 -1.46 -36.32 -9.76
CA THR A 150 -2.72 -35.57 -9.67
C THR A 150 -2.86 -34.92 -8.29
N GLY A 151 -3.30 -33.66 -8.20
CA GLY A 151 -3.52 -33.03 -6.89
C GLY A 151 -3.75 -31.53 -6.88
N HIS A 152 -3.47 -30.87 -5.75
CA HIS A 152 -3.28 -29.41 -5.78
C HIS A 152 -1.97 -29.07 -6.50
N VAL A 153 -0.91 -29.83 -6.24
CA VAL A 153 0.35 -29.82 -7.02
C VAL A 153 0.58 -31.22 -7.59
N GLY A 154 0.42 -31.37 -8.90
CA GLY A 154 0.67 -32.61 -9.64
C GLY A 154 1.99 -32.54 -10.40
N THR A 155 2.91 -33.49 -10.17
CA THR A 155 4.20 -33.54 -10.87
C THR A 155 4.42 -34.91 -11.53
N GLY A 156 4.77 -34.94 -12.81
CA GLY A 156 4.99 -36.20 -13.52
C GLY A 156 5.01 -36.09 -15.04
N HIS A 157 5.13 -37.21 -15.76
CA HIS A 157 4.98 -37.19 -17.23
C HIS A 157 3.63 -36.62 -17.65
N VAL A 158 2.58 -36.91 -16.89
CA VAL A 158 1.32 -36.18 -16.89
C VAL A 158 1.09 -35.62 -15.48
N GLY A 159 1.21 -34.30 -15.32
CA GLY A 159 0.96 -33.62 -14.05
C GLY A 159 -0.36 -32.84 -14.12
N THR A 160 -1.35 -33.18 -13.30
CA THR A 160 -2.67 -32.53 -13.28
C THR A 160 -2.97 -31.91 -11.91
N GLY A 161 -3.50 -30.69 -11.86
CA GLY A 161 -3.87 -30.10 -10.57
C GLY A 161 -4.24 -28.62 -10.55
N HIS A 162 -4.07 -27.94 -9.41
CA HIS A 162 -4.01 -26.47 -9.42
C HIS A 162 -2.67 -26.02 -10.04
N VAL A 163 -1.57 -26.71 -9.74
CA VAL A 163 -0.29 -26.59 -10.41
C VAL A 163 0.08 -27.97 -11.00
N GLY A 164 0.01 -28.12 -12.32
CA GLY A 164 0.36 -29.35 -13.03
C GLY A 164 1.69 -29.20 -13.76
N THR A 165 2.66 -30.09 -13.51
CA THR A 165 4.03 -29.95 -14.03
C THR A 165 4.55 -31.24 -14.69
N GLY A 166 5.18 -31.11 -15.86
CA GLY A 166 5.96 -32.15 -16.55
C GLY A 166 5.63 -32.27 -18.04
N HIS A 167 5.73 -33.44 -18.70
CA HIS A 167 5.62 -33.46 -20.18
C HIS A 167 4.26 -32.92 -20.69
N VAL A 168 3.17 -33.32 -20.04
CA VAL A 168 1.84 -32.70 -20.16
C VAL A 168 1.44 -32.17 -18.79
N GLY A 169 1.48 -30.85 -18.61
CA GLY A 169 1.07 -30.18 -17.36
C GLY A 169 -0.30 -29.53 -17.52
N THR A 170 -1.30 -29.97 -16.76
CA THR A 170 -2.67 -29.43 -16.83
C THR A 170 -3.10 -28.84 -15.47
N GLY A 171 -3.69 -27.64 -15.45
CA GLY A 171 -4.18 -27.09 -14.19
C GLY A 171 -4.63 -25.63 -14.20
N HIS A 172 -4.64 -24.96 -13.05
CA HIS A 172 -4.70 -23.49 -13.05
C HIS A 172 -3.36 -22.92 -13.55
N VAL A 173 -2.24 -23.53 -13.17
CA VAL A 173 -0.91 -23.32 -13.76
C VAL A 173 -0.44 -24.66 -14.34
N GLY A 174 -0.41 -24.77 -15.67
CA GLY A 174 0.12 -25.93 -16.39
C GLY A 174 1.51 -25.64 -16.95
N THR A 175 2.51 -26.45 -16.60
CA THR A 175 3.89 -26.31 -17.07
C THR A 175 4.40 -27.58 -17.74
N GLY A 176 4.96 -27.48 -18.95
CA GLY A 176 5.42 -28.68 -19.65
C GLY A 176 5.93 -28.55 -21.07
N HIS A 177 5.95 -29.65 -21.83
CA HIS A 177 6.02 -29.56 -23.29
C HIS A 177 4.66 -29.10 -23.84
N VAL A 178 3.58 -29.62 -23.27
CA VAL A 178 2.22 -29.10 -23.43
C VAL A 178 1.73 -28.63 -22.06
N GLY A 179 1.58 -27.32 -21.88
CA GLY A 179 1.09 -26.70 -20.65
C GLY A 179 -0.30 -26.12 -20.86
N THR A 180 -1.33 -26.67 -20.22
CA THR A 180 -2.72 -26.22 -20.35
C THR A 180 -3.26 -25.68 -19.03
N GLY A 181 -3.87 -24.49 -19.02
CA GLY A 181 -4.47 -23.97 -17.80
C GLY A 181 -5.03 -22.56 -17.83
N HIS A 182 -5.15 -21.90 -16.67
CA HIS A 182 -5.32 -20.44 -16.67
C HIS A 182 -3.99 -19.77 -17.07
N VAL A 183 -2.87 -20.32 -16.60
CA VAL A 183 -1.51 -20.03 -17.08
C VAL A 183 -0.94 -21.31 -17.67
N GLY A 184 -0.82 -21.38 -18.99
CA GLY A 184 -0.20 -22.49 -19.72
C GLY A 184 1.22 -22.11 -20.17
N THR A 185 2.22 -22.91 -19.80
CA THR A 185 3.63 -22.67 -20.13
C THR A 185 4.25 -23.90 -20.77
N GLY A 186 4.90 -23.77 -21.93
CA GLY A 186 5.59 -24.91 -22.55
C GLY A 186 6.08 -24.71 -23.98
N HIS A 187 6.26 -25.79 -24.75
CA HIS A 187 6.39 -25.65 -26.21
C HIS A 187 5.05 -25.25 -26.82
N VAL A 188 3.96 -25.86 -26.33
CA VAL A 188 2.58 -25.44 -26.58
C VAL A 188 1.97 -25.01 -25.23
N GLY A 189 1.77 -23.72 -25.05
CA GLY A 189 1.14 -23.15 -23.86
C GLY A 189 -0.28 -22.67 -24.19
N THR A 190 -1.29 -23.24 -23.57
CA THR A 190 -2.71 -22.88 -23.80
C THR A 190 -3.37 -22.40 -22.52
N GLY A 191 -4.05 -21.25 -22.53
CA GLY A 191 -4.77 -20.78 -21.35
C GLY A 191 -5.41 -19.41 -21.41
N HIS A 192 -5.64 -18.77 -20.27
CA HIS A 192 -5.89 -17.31 -20.26
C HIS A 192 -4.58 -16.57 -20.55
N VAL A 193 -3.47 -17.06 -20.02
CA VAL A 193 -2.09 -16.68 -20.39
C VAL A 193 -1.41 -17.93 -20.95
N GLY A 194 -1.24 -18.00 -22.26
CA GLY A 194 -0.51 -19.08 -22.94
C GLY A 194 0.88 -18.60 -23.33
N THR A 195 1.93 -19.31 -22.91
CA THR A 195 3.33 -18.95 -23.17
C THR A 195 4.09 -20.14 -23.76
N GLY A 196 4.82 -19.94 -24.87
CA GLY A 196 5.62 -21.01 -25.45
C GLY A 196 6.22 -20.77 -26.82
N HIS A 197 6.48 -21.82 -27.59
CA HIS A 197 6.69 -21.66 -29.04
C HIS A 197 5.36 -21.37 -29.74
N VAL A 198 4.28 -22.03 -29.30
CA VAL A 198 2.90 -21.71 -29.65
C VAL A 198 2.18 -21.34 -28.35
N GLY A 199 1.90 -20.05 -28.16
CA GLY A 199 1.18 -19.51 -27.01
C GLY A 199 -0.23 -19.10 -27.42
N THR A 200 -1.25 -19.75 -26.87
CA THR A 200 -2.67 -19.48 -27.19
C THR A 200 -3.44 -19.05 -25.95
N GLY A 201 -4.21 -17.97 -26.02
CA GLY A 201 -5.04 -17.56 -24.88
C GLY A 201 -5.73 -16.20 -24.98
N HIS A 202 -6.08 -15.59 -23.85
CA HIS A 202 -6.40 -14.15 -23.84
C HIS A 202 -5.11 -13.34 -24.03
N VAL A 203 -4.01 -13.79 -23.42
CA VAL A 203 -2.64 -13.33 -23.69
C VAL A 203 -1.85 -14.53 -24.22
N GLY A 204 -1.57 -14.55 -25.52
CA GLY A 204 -0.79 -15.61 -26.17
C GLY A 204 0.61 -15.10 -26.52
N THR A 205 1.65 -15.65 -25.92
CA THR A 205 3.04 -15.23 -26.13
C THR A 205 3.89 -16.38 -26.67
N GLY A 206 4.63 -16.14 -27.75
CA GLY A 206 5.49 -17.15 -28.35
C GLY A 206 5.90 -16.88 -29.79
N HIS A 207 6.63 -17.80 -30.44
CA HIS A 207 6.91 -17.67 -31.88
C HIS A 207 5.61 -17.53 -32.70
N VAL A 208 4.54 -18.23 -32.28
CA VAL A 208 3.17 -17.96 -32.68
C VAL A 208 2.37 -17.62 -31.41
N GLY A 209 1.97 -16.36 -31.27
CA GLY A 209 1.18 -15.86 -30.15
C GLY A 209 -0.23 -15.49 -30.61
N THR A 210 -1.25 -16.22 -30.15
CA THR A 210 -2.65 -16.00 -30.54
C THR A 210 -3.52 -15.63 -29.35
N GLY A 211 -4.29 -14.54 -29.43
CA GLY A 211 -5.20 -14.18 -28.34
C GLY A 211 -5.93 -12.85 -28.47
N HIS A 212 -6.39 -12.27 -27.35
CA HIS A 212 -6.76 -10.84 -27.33
C HIS A 212 -5.49 -9.98 -27.41
N VAL A 213 -4.42 -10.41 -26.75
CA VAL A 213 -3.06 -9.89 -26.90
C VAL A 213 -2.19 -11.03 -27.42
N GLY A 214 -1.78 -10.97 -28.68
CA GLY A 214 -0.90 -11.96 -29.32
C GLY A 214 0.49 -11.38 -29.55
N THR A 215 1.53 -11.98 -28.95
CA THR A 215 2.90 -11.45 -28.99
C THR A 215 3.94 -12.45 -29.48
N GLY A 216 4.77 -12.02 -30.44
CA GLY A 216 5.98 -12.72 -30.91
C GLY A 216 6.07 -12.79 -32.43
N HIS A 217 6.78 -13.74 -33.05
CA HIS A 217 7.09 -13.65 -34.50
C HIS A 217 5.84 -13.52 -35.39
N VAL A 218 4.80 -14.30 -35.09
CA VAL A 218 3.44 -14.12 -35.62
C VAL A 218 2.51 -13.83 -34.45
N GLY A 219 2.05 -12.58 -34.33
CA GLY A 219 1.16 -12.11 -33.27
C GLY A 219 -0.24 -11.83 -33.80
N THR A 220 -1.23 -12.63 -33.43
CA THR A 220 -2.63 -12.48 -33.87
C THR A 220 -3.55 -12.14 -32.70
N GLY A 221 -4.31 -11.04 -32.79
CA GLY A 221 -5.26 -10.69 -31.74
C GLY A 221 -5.97 -9.34 -31.88
N HIS A 222 -6.55 -8.82 -30.79
CA HIS A 222 -6.99 -7.42 -30.75
C HIS A 222 -5.78 -6.47 -30.66
N VAL A 223 -4.76 -6.88 -29.92
CA VAL A 223 -3.42 -6.28 -29.91
C VAL A 223 -2.45 -7.32 -30.44
N GLY A 224 -1.96 -7.15 -31.66
CA GLY A 224 -1.01 -8.06 -32.31
C GLY A 224 0.37 -7.44 -32.41
N THR A 225 1.36 -7.99 -31.71
CA THR A 225 2.75 -7.50 -31.74
C THR A 225 3.68 -8.57 -32.29
N GLY A 226 4.43 -8.26 -33.36
CA GLY A 226 5.27 -9.27 -34.01
C GLY A 226 6.00 -8.85 -35.28
N HIS A 227 6.64 -9.79 -35.97
CA HIS A 227 7.12 -9.53 -37.34
C HIS A 227 5.93 -9.44 -38.30
N VAL A 228 4.96 -10.34 -38.12
CA VAL A 228 3.63 -10.29 -38.73
C VAL A 228 2.62 -10.07 -37.62
N GLY A 229 1.97 -8.90 -37.60
CA GLY A 229 1.01 -8.50 -36.57
C GLY A 229 -0.37 -8.24 -37.16
N THR A 230 -1.38 -9.02 -36.77
CA THR A 230 -2.77 -8.84 -37.23
C THR A 230 -3.67 -8.51 -36.05
N GLY A 231 -4.27 -7.32 -36.02
CA GLY A 231 -5.17 -6.92 -34.94
C GLY A 231 -5.64 -5.47 -34.96
N HIS A 232 -6.65 -5.11 -34.15
CA HIS A 232 -7.14 -3.72 -34.05
C HIS A 232 -6.02 -2.72 -33.74
N VAL A 233 -5.08 -3.10 -32.88
CA VAL A 233 -3.80 -2.42 -32.67
C VAL A 233 -2.68 -3.37 -33.12
N GLY A 234 -1.97 -3.03 -34.19
CA GLY A 234 -0.94 -3.88 -34.79
C GLY A 234 0.43 -3.21 -34.83
N THR A 235 1.45 -3.85 -34.26
CA THR A 235 2.85 -3.38 -34.37
C THR A 235 3.73 -4.48 -34.98
N GLY A 236 4.27 -4.23 -36.17
CA GLY A 236 5.14 -5.21 -36.83
C GLY A 236 5.65 -4.83 -38.21
N HIS A 237 6.60 -5.59 -38.76
CA HIS A 237 7.14 -5.30 -40.10
C HIS A 237 6.05 -5.33 -41.18
N VAL A 238 5.13 -6.29 -41.08
CA VAL A 238 3.89 -6.35 -41.86
C VAL A 238 2.71 -6.32 -40.88
N GLY A 239 1.88 -5.27 -40.96
CA GLY A 239 0.81 -5.02 -39.99
C GLY A 239 -0.55 -4.67 -40.61
N THR A 240 -1.61 -5.35 -40.18
CA THR A 240 -3.00 -5.03 -40.58
C THR A 240 -3.83 -4.71 -39.35
N GLY A 241 -4.35 -3.48 -39.23
CA GLY A 241 -5.06 -3.04 -38.02
C GLY A 241 -5.66 -1.64 -38.10
N HIS A 242 -6.58 -1.29 -37.19
CA HIS A 242 -7.17 0.07 -37.17
C HIS A 242 -6.15 1.14 -36.78
N VAL A 243 -5.28 0.82 -35.81
CA VAL A 243 -4.15 1.65 -35.41
C VAL A 243 -2.89 0.79 -35.52
N GLY A 244 -1.84 1.26 -36.20
CA GLY A 244 -0.64 0.43 -36.31
C GLY A 244 0.64 1.12 -36.77
N THR A 245 1.76 0.45 -36.48
CA THR A 245 3.11 0.88 -36.87
C THR A 245 3.82 -0.28 -37.57
N GLY A 246 4.40 -0.02 -38.75
CA GLY A 246 5.05 -1.08 -39.54
C GLY A 246 5.68 -0.63 -40.84
N HIS A 247 6.57 -1.44 -41.42
CA HIS A 247 7.19 -1.09 -42.71
C HIS A 247 6.17 -1.05 -43.85
N VAL A 248 5.26 -2.03 -43.86
CA VAL A 248 4.10 -2.10 -44.77
C VAL A 248 2.85 -2.33 -43.92
N GLY A 249 1.86 -1.45 -44.04
CA GLY A 249 0.63 -1.61 -43.26
C GLY A 249 -0.61 -0.91 -43.81
N THR A 250 -1.77 -1.51 -43.52
CA THR A 250 -3.09 -1.01 -43.89
C THR A 250 -3.92 -0.76 -42.62
N GLY A 251 -4.28 0.50 -42.36
CA GLY A 251 -5.00 0.89 -41.15
C GLY A 251 -5.54 2.31 -41.16
N HIS A 252 -6.49 2.65 -40.28
CA HIS A 252 -7.09 3.99 -40.25
C HIS A 252 -6.11 5.06 -39.78
N VAL A 253 -5.29 4.75 -38.76
CA VAL A 253 -4.25 5.64 -38.22
C VAL A 253 -2.93 4.86 -38.13
N GLY A 254 -1.85 5.35 -38.74
CA GLY A 254 -0.58 4.62 -38.65
C GLY A 254 0.66 5.30 -39.20
N THR A 255 1.82 4.72 -38.89
CA THR A 255 3.13 5.17 -39.38
C THR A 255 3.85 4.01 -40.07
N GLY A 256 4.39 4.26 -41.27
CA GLY A 256 5.06 3.22 -42.04
C GLY A 256 5.67 3.69 -43.35
N HIS A 257 6.61 2.91 -43.91
CA HIS A 257 7.27 3.31 -45.17
C HIS A 257 6.29 3.35 -46.35
N VAL A 258 5.36 2.38 -46.41
CA VAL A 258 4.26 2.32 -47.38
C VAL A 258 2.95 2.04 -46.64
N GLY A 259 1.95 2.92 -46.81
CA GLY A 259 0.65 2.76 -46.14
C GLY A 259 -0.50 3.56 -46.76
N THR A 260 -1.72 3.03 -46.65
CA THR A 260 -2.94 3.53 -47.31
C THR A 260 -3.97 4.15 -46.35
N GLY A 261 -3.54 4.52 -45.15
CA GLY A 261 -4.44 4.92 -44.05
C GLY A 261 -5.02 6.32 -44.12
N HIS A 262 -6.16 6.55 -43.46
CA HIS A 262 -6.82 7.87 -43.45
C HIS A 262 -5.96 8.97 -42.81
N VAL A 263 -5.23 8.66 -41.74
CA VAL A 263 -4.31 9.59 -41.08
C VAL A 263 -2.96 8.91 -40.85
N GLY A 264 -1.84 9.46 -41.35
CA GLY A 264 -0.55 8.80 -41.16
C GLY A 264 0.69 9.53 -41.67
N THR A 265 1.85 8.97 -41.35
CA THR A 265 3.16 9.44 -41.84
C THR A 265 3.92 8.31 -42.52
N GLY A 266 4.51 8.59 -43.68
CA GLY A 266 5.18 7.55 -44.46
C GLY A 266 5.90 8.06 -45.72
N HIS A 267 6.78 7.26 -46.31
CA HIS A 267 7.50 7.69 -47.52
C HIS A 267 6.57 7.76 -48.74
N VAL A 268 5.64 6.81 -48.86
CA VAL A 268 4.61 6.75 -49.90
C VAL A 268 3.26 6.44 -49.27
N GLY A 269 2.24 7.27 -49.50
CA GLY A 269 0.89 7.03 -48.97
C GLY A 269 -0.23 7.88 -49.57
N THR A 270 -1.48 7.40 -49.42
CA THR A 270 -2.68 7.93 -50.10
C THR A 270 -3.78 8.38 -49.11
N GLY A 271 -3.38 8.89 -47.94
CA GLY A 271 -4.28 9.21 -46.84
C GLY A 271 -5.00 10.55 -46.95
N HIS A 272 -6.09 10.74 -46.19
CA HIS A 272 -6.80 12.02 -46.14
C HIS A 272 -5.97 13.12 -45.49
N VAL A 273 -5.22 12.80 -44.42
CA VAL A 273 -4.34 13.73 -43.72
C VAL A 273 -2.98 13.06 -43.45
N GLY A 274 -1.88 13.63 -43.93
CA GLY A 274 -0.58 13.00 -43.71
C GLY A 274 0.65 13.77 -44.16
N THR A 275 1.82 13.24 -43.82
CA THR A 275 3.12 13.77 -44.24
C THR A 275 3.97 12.67 -44.87
N GLY A 276 4.62 12.98 -46.01
CA GLY A 276 5.38 11.98 -46.76
C GLY A 276 6.15 12.53 -47.95
N HIS A 277 7.07 11.73 -48.51
CA HIS A 277 7.87 12.16 -49.66
C HIS A 277 7.01 12.27 -50.93
N VAL A 278 6.15 11.27 -51.17
CA VAL A 278 5.19 11.24 -52.28
C VAL A 278 3.81 10.86 -51.73
N GLY A 279 2.77 11.66 -52.00
CA GLY A 279 1.42 11.32 -51.55
C GLY A 279 0.29 12.13 -52.17
N THR A 280 -0.91 11.57 -52.08
CA THR A 280 -2.18 12.16 -52.58
C THR A 280 -3.19 12.20 -51.43
N GLY A 281 -3.61 13.38 -51.00
CA GLY A 281 -4.42 13.52 -49.79
C GLY A 281 -5.07 14.90 -49.64
N HIS A 282 -6.14 15.01 -48.84
CA HIS A 282 -6.87 16.28 -48.71
C HIS A 282 -6.03 17.37 -48.01
N VAL A 283 -5.28 17.02 -46.96
CA VAL A 283 -4.41 17.94 -46.22
C VAL A 283 -3.06 17.29 -45.95
N GLY A 284 -1.94 17.89 -46.38
CA GLY A 284 -0.63 17.27 -46.14
C GLY A 284 0.59 18.08 -46.55
N THR A 285 1.78 17.56 -46.18
CA THR A 285 3.07 18.16 -46.54
C THR A 285 4.00 17.12 -47.14
N GLY A 286 4.67 17.42 -48.25
CA GLY A 286 5.54 16.48 -48.93
C GLY A 286 6.40 17.06 -50.06
N HIS A 287 7.33 16.27 -50.61
CA HIS A 287 8.18 16.75 -51.71
C HIS A 287 7.38 16.87 -53.02
N VAL A 288 6.56 15.85 -53.32
CA VAL A 288 5.66 15.81 -54.48
C VAL A 288 4.27 15.34 -54.04
N GLY A 289 3.21 16.10 -54.33
CA GLY A 289 1.86 15.66 -53.97
C GLY A 289 0.72 16.51 -54.52
N THR A 290 -0.49 15.97 -54.43
CA THR A 290 -1.75 16.61 -54.84
C THR A 290 -2.75 16.61 -53.68
N GLY A 291 -3.44 17.73 -53.45
CA GLY A 291 -4.32 17.87 -52.30
C GLY A 291 -5.09 19.20 -52.23
N HIS A 292 -6.05 19.35 -51.32
CA HIS A 292 -6.79 20.60 -51.18
C HIS A 292 -5.99 21.68 -50.45
N VAL A 293 -5.28 21.31 -49.37
CA VAL A 293 -4.45 22.22 -48.59
C VAL A 293 -3.09 21.59 -48.30
N GLY A 294 -1.98 22.22 -48.68
CA GLY A 294 -0.67 21.60 -48.42
C GLY A 294 0.56 22.43 -48.76
N THR A 295 1.72 21.94 -48.37
CA THR A 295 3.02 22.56 -48.68
C THR A 295 4.00 21.53 -49.27
N GLY A 296 4.75 21.93 -50.29
CA GLY A 296 5.66 21.02 -50.97
C GLY A 296 6.52 21.64 -52.07
N HIS A 297 7.51 20.91 -52.57
CA HIS A 297 8.38 21.44 -53.63
C HIS A 297 7.64 21.54 -54.97
N VAL A 298 6.86 20.51 -55.32
CA VAL A 298 6.02 20.45 -56.53
C VAL A 298 4.64 19.91 -56.16
N GLY A 299 3.57 20.65 -56.47
CA GLY A 299 2.20 20.17 -56.20
C GLY A 299 1.07 21.05 -56.71
N THR A 300 -0.15 20.53 -56.66
CA THR A 300 -1.38 21.20 -57.11
C THR A 300 -2.44 21.16 -56.02
N GLY A 301 -3.07 22.30 -55.70
CA GLY A 301 -4.08 22.35 -54.65
C GLY A 301 -4.80 23.69 -54.49
N HIS A 302 -5.90 23.75 -53.73
CA HIS A 302 -6.69 24.98 -53.57
C HIS A 302 -5.94 26.06 -52.77
N VAL A 303 -5.24 25.67 -51.69
CA VAL A 303 -4.46 26.57 -50.83
C VAL A 303 -3.10 25.94 -50.53
N GLY A 304 -1.99 26.61 -50.86
CA GLY A 304 -0.68 26.02 -50.59
C GLY A 304 0.54 26.90 -50.87
N THR A 305 1.71 26.41 -50.46
CA THR A 305 3.01 27.07 -50.71
C THR A 305 4.02 26.07 -51.27
N GLY A 306 4.80 26.50 -52.25
CA GLY A 306 5.76 25.62 -52.94
C GLY A 306 6.62 26.30 -53.99
N HIS A 307 7.63 25.61 -54.50
CA HIS A 307 8.51 26.17 -55.54
C HIS A 307 7.80 26.27 -56.90
N VAL A 308 7.07 25.21 -57.27
CA VAL A 308 6.28 25.12 -58.50
C VAL A 308 4.89 24.55 -58.18
N GLY A 309 3.82 25.26 -58.52
CA GLY A 309 2.47 24.76 -58.28
C GLY A 309 1.32 25.65 -58.80
N THR A 310 0.11 25.11 -58.78
CA THR A 310 -1.12 25.80 -59.22
C THR A 310 -2.18 25.73 -58.12
N GLY A 311 -2.88 26.86 -57.87
CA GLY A 311 -3.87 26.93 -56.80
C GLY A 311 -4.63 28.24 -56.70
N HIS A 312 -5.73 28.28 -55.93
CA HIS A 312 -6.54 29.50 -55.79
C HIS A 312 -5.87 30.56 -54.91
N VAL A 313 -5.22 30.13 -53.81
CA VAL A 313 -4.49 31.01 -52.89
C VAL A 313 -3.12 30.40 -52.58
N GLY A 314 -2.03 31.12 -52.84
CA GLY A 314 -0.70 30.56 -52.58
C GLY A 314 0.49 31.47 -52.84
N THR A 315 1.67 31.03 -52.44
CA THR A 315 2.95 31.73 -52.68
C THR A 315 4.00 30.75 -53.19
N GLY A 316 4.74 31.16 -54.23
CA GLY A 316 5.72 30.32 -54.90
C GLY A 316 6.53 31.05 -55.97
N HIS A 317 7.63 30.46 -56.43
CA HIS A 317 8.48 31.09 -57.44
C HIS A 317 7.82 31.11 -58.83
N VAL A 318 7.20 29.99 -59.22
CA VAL A 318 6.49 29.84 -60.50
C VAL A 318 5.11 29.21 -60.23
N GLY A 319 4.04 29.91 -60.58
CA GLY A 319 2.69 29.40 -60.37
C GLY A 319 1.56 30.33 -60.80
N THR A 320 0.34 29.80 -60.86
CA THR A 320 -0.87 30.54 -61.23
C THR A 320 -1.91 30.47 -60.11
N GLY A 321 -2.50 31.61 -59.75
CA GLY A 321 -3.52 31.68 -58.70
C GLY A 321 -4.20 33.05 -58.55
N HIS A 322 -5.41 33.04 -58.00
CA HIS A 322 -6.25 34.25 -57.87
C HIS A 322 -5.68 35.26 -56.87
N VAL A 323 -5.18 34.79 -55.73
CA VAL A 323 -4.57 35.61 -54.66
C VAL A 323 -3.22 35.01 -54.29
N GLY A 324 -2.12 35.70 -54.59
CA GLY A 324 -0.79 35.19 -54.32
C GLY A 324 0.34 36.15 -54.66
N THR A 325 1.55 35.80 -54.23
CA THR A 325 2.79 36.47 -54.61
C THR A 325 3.76 35.46 -55.20
N GLY A 326 4.32 35.79 -56.36
CA GLY A 326 5.29 34.97 -57.08
C GLY A 326 6.05 35.79 -58.12
N HIS A 327 7.24 35.33 -58.51
CA HIS A 327 8.11 36.06 -59.43
C HIS A 327 7.62 35.97 -60.89
N VAL A 328 6.96 34.87 -61.26
CA VAL A 328 6.34 34.68 -62.58
C VAL A 328 4.96 34.05 -62.39
N GLY A 329 3.90 34.83 -62.61
CA GLY A 329 2.50 34.42 -62.46
C GLY A 329 1.52 35.58 -62.60
N THR A 330 0.25 35.28 -62.84
CA THR A 330 -0.85 36.28 -62.97
C THR A 330 -1.80 36.19 -61.79
N GLY A 331 -1.94 37.27 -61.01
CA GLY A 331 -2.87 37.40 -59.87
C GLY A 331 -3.47 38.81 -59.79
N HIS A 332 -4.66 38.95 -59.20
CA HIS A 332 -5.57 40.08 -59.53
C HIS A 332 -5.71 41.21 -58.49
N VAL A 333 -5.19 41.10 -57.26
CA VAL A 333 -5.41 42.13 -56.20
C VAL A 333 -4.16 42.39 -55.36
N GLY A 334 -3.81 43.68 -55.19
CA GLY A 334 -2.75 44.18 -54.31
C GLY A 334 -3.29 44.90 -53.05
N THR A 335 -2.43 45.04 -52.04
CA THR A 335 -2.75 45.41 -50.65
C THR A 335 -3.08 46.88 -50.39
N ASN A 336 -3.84 47.18 -49.32
CA ASN A 336 -3.48 48.23 -48.34
C ASN A 336 -4.33 48.22 -47.05
N GLY A 337 -3.70 48.57 -45.91
CA GLY A 337 -4.39 49.30 -44.82
C GLY A 337 -4.48 48.66 -43.41
N ALA A 338 -3.94 49.41 -42.43
CA ALA A 338 -4.21 49.40 -40.98
C ALA A 338 -3.31 48.56 -40.05
N MET A 339 -2.67 49.26 -39.10
CA MET A 339 -1.82 48.69 -38.05
C MET A 339 -2.64 48.17 -36.86
N HIS A 340 -2.37 46.92 -36.46
CA HIS A 340 -2.56 46.47 -35.08
C HIS A 340 -1.23 45.93 -34.57
N THR A 341 -0.85 46.35 -33.35
CA THR A 341 0.38 45.91 -32.67
C THR A 341 0.30 44.43 -32.28
N THR A 342 0.66 43.56 -33.20
CA THR A 342 0.83 42.13 -32.92
C THR A 342 2.15 41.93 -32.15
N LYS A 343 2.07 41.37 -30.93
CA LYS A 343 3.27 40.88 -30.24
C LYS A 343 3.97 39.88 -31.16
N ALA A 344 5.18 40.21 -31.61
CA ALA A 344 5.95 39.33 -32.46
C ALA A 344 6.11 37.98 -31.78
N LYS A 345 5.66 36.90 -32.43
CA LYS A 345 5.89 35.53 -31.96
C LYS A 345 7.39 35.26 -32.06
N SER A 346 8.11 35.47 -30.95
CA SER A 346 9.54 35.14 -30.85
C SER A 346 9.74 33.68 -31.25
N ARG A 347 10.36 33.49 -32.43
CA ARG A 347 10.69 32.17 -32.96
C ARG A 347 11.85 31.65 -32.12
N ARG A 348 11.61 30.66 -31.25
CA ARG A 348 12.64 30.05 -30.40
C ARG A 348 13.85 29.67 -31.26
N GLN A 349 14.99 30.34 -31.05
CA GLN A 349 16.22 30.12 -31.83
C GLN A 349 17.08 28.98 -31.27
N ARG A 350 16.82 28.54 -30.04
CA ARG A 350 17.48 27.42 -29.37
C ARG A 350 16.52 26.68 -28.44
N TRP A 351 16.89 25.48 -28.02
CA TRP A 351 16.24 24.80 -26.91
C TRP A 351 16.51 25.53 -25.61
N GLU A 352 15.45 25.95 -24.92
CA GLU A 352 15.52 26.59 -23.60
C GLU A 352 14.29 26.14 -22.81
N VAL A 353 14.34 24.89 -22.32
CA VAL A 353 13.30 24.29 -21.47
C VAL A 353 13.54 24.78 -20.05
N LYS A 354 12.52 25.38 -19.43
CA LYS A 354 12.55 25.83 -18.03
C LYS A 354 11.48 25.10 -17.21
N PRO A 355 11.73 24.80 -15.93
CA PRO A 355 10.66 24.44 -15.00
C PRO A 355 9.60 25.55 -14.92
N SER A 356 8.38 25.18 -14.52
CA SER A 356 7.31 26.16 -14.30
C SER A 356 7.59 27.00 -13.04
N GLU A 357 6.99 28.19 -12.99
CA GLU A 357 7.08 29.08 -11.82
C GLU A 357 6.57 28.38 -10.55
N MET A 358 5.43 27.66 -10.63
CA MET A 358 4.90 26.84 -9.54
C MET A 358 5.94 25.81 -9.03
N ALA A 359 6.66 25.13 -9.93
CA ALA A 359 7.68 24.15 -9.53
C ALA A 359 8.88 24.82 -8.85
N ASN A 360 9.35 25.96 -9.36
CA ASN A 360 10.44 26.73 -8.74
C ASN A 360 10.04 27.32 -7.37
N ASN A 361 8.77 27.70 -7.21
CA ASN A 361 8.23 28.28 -5.98
C ASN A 361 7.84 27.21 -4.93
N THR A 362 7.89 25.92 -5.27
CA THR A 362 7.54 24.83 -4.34
C THR A 362 8.73 24.51 -3.45
N LEU A 363 8.74 25.08 -2.23
CA LEU A 363 9.75 24.82 -1.20
C LEU A 363 9.09 24.21 0.04
N ASN A 364 9.66 23.12 0.57
CA ASN A 364 9.29 22.56 1.87
C ASN A 364 10.32 23.01 2.93
N PRO A 365 9.97 23.91 3.87
CA PRO A 365 10.89 24.43 4.89
C PRO A 365 11.60 23.37 5.72
N ILE A 366 10.94 22.25 6.04
CA ILE A 366 11.54 21.14 6.80
C ILE A 366 12.68 20.51 6.01
N ARG A 367 12.49 20.30 4.70
CA ARG A 367 13.52 19.73 3.83
C ARG A 367 14.65 20.72 3.56
N ALA A 368 14.31 21.99 3.33
CA ALA A 368 15.29 23.05 3.15
C ALA A 368 16.30 23.13 4.30
N ILE A 369 15.85 22.97 5.55
CA ILE A 369 16.76 22.94 6.71
C ILE A 369 17.40 21.56 6.87
N VAL A 370 16.61 20.48 6.98
CA VAL A 370 17.13 19.15 7.34
C VAL A 370 18.09 18.57 6.29
N ASP A 371 17.87 18.85 5.00
CA ASP A 371 18.74 18.35 3.93
C ASP A 371 20.05 19.18 3.82
N GLU A 372 20.11 20.38 4.43
CA GLU A 372 21.33 21.20 4.56
C GLU A 372 22.11 20.92 5.86
N MET A 373 21.49 20.30 6.87
CA MET A 373 22.09 20.02 8.18
C MET A 373 23.23 18.97 8.12
N LYS A 374 24.29 19.20 8.89
CA LYS A 374 25.46 18.30 9.03
C LYS A 374 25.24 17.20 10.05
N LEU A 375 24.28 16.31 9.77
CA LEU A 375 23.86 15.22 10.66
C LEU A 375 24.86 14.04 10.70
N THR A 376 26.05 14.25 11.27
CA THR A 376 27.03 13.16 11.53
C THR A 376 26.90 12.68 12.98
N PRO A 377 26.21 11.56 13.27
CA PRO A 377 26.00 11.12 14.64
C PRO A 377 27.28 10.68 15.35
N ASN A 378 27.23 10.68 16.70
CA ASN A 378 28.26 10.06 17.53
C ASN A 378 28.34 8.56 17.21
N ARG A 379 29.57 8.07 16.98
CA ARG A 379 29.86 6.69 16.57
C ARG A 379 29.52 5.65 17.65
N ASP A 380 29.58 6.05 18.92
CA ASP A 380 29.44 5.14 20.07
C ASP A 380 28.00 5.13 20.64
N LYS A 381 27.16 6.08 20.21
CA LYS A 381 25.76 6.23 20.67
C LYS A 381 24.79 5.93 19.51
N PRO A 382 23.90 4.92 19.62
CA PRO A 382 22.86 4.66 18.61
C PRO A 382 21.96 5.88 18.37
N MET A 383 21.52 6.08 17.12
CA MET A 383 20.65 7.20 16.75
C MET A 383 19.23 7.06 17.31
N ILE A 384 18.76 8.09 18.02
CA ILE A 384 17.36 8.23 18.43
C ILE A 384 16.74 9.40 17.64
N ALA A 385 15.87 9.07 16.68
CA ALA A 385 15.28 10.04 15.76
C ALA A 385 13.95 10.61 16.30
N LEU A 386 14.02 11.72 17.04
CA LEU A 386 12.85 12.44 17.59
C LEU A 386 12.25 13.46 16.60
N SER A 387 12.73 13.53 15.36
CA SER A 387 12.33 14.51 14.36
C SER A 387 11.25 14.02 13.39
N ILE A 388 11.05 12.70 13.26
CA ILE A 388 10.22 12.10 12.19
C ILE A 388 8.75 12.05 12.60
N GLY A 389 7.90 12.81 11.89
CA GLY A 389 6.46 12.92 12.18
C GLY A 389 5.59 11.73 11.74
N ASP A 390 6.17 10.56 11.50
CA ASP A 390 5.47 9.31 11.15
C ASP A 390 5.45 8.39 12.39
N PRO A 391 4.28 8.07 12.96
CA PRO A 391 4.18 7.28 14.18
C PRO A 391 4.60 5.81 13.99
N THR A 392 4.68 5.32 12.76
CA THR A 392 4.86 3.88 12.48
C THR A 392 6.33 3.42 12.46
N VAL A 393 7.28 4.35 12.42
CA VAL A 393 8.72 4.10 12.15
C VAL A 393 9.36 3.13 13.13
N PHE A 394 8.93 3.14 14.39
CA PHE A 394 9.49 2.32 15.46
C PHE A 394 8.73 0.99 15.67
N GLY A 395 7.64 0.74 14.95
CA GLY A 395 6.85 -0.50 15.04
C GLY A 395 6.05 -0.71 16.33
N ASN A 396 6.26 0.12 17.36
CA ASN A 396 5.53 0.12 18.64
C ASN A 396 4.07 0.63 18.52
N LEU A 397 3.74 1.32 17.44
CA LEU A 397 2.41 1.85 17.13
C LEU A 397 1.88 1.24 15.81
N PRO A 398 1.55 -0.06 15.78
CA PRO A 398 0.85 -0.68 14.66
C PRO A 398 -0.61 -0.19 14.59
N THR A 399 -1.22 -0.26 13.40
CA THR A 399 -2.68 -0.10 13.27
C THR A 399 -3.42 -1.35 13.78
N ASP A 400 -4.67 -1.20 14.18
CA ASP A 400 -5.50 -2.29 14.72
C ASP A 400 -5.82 -3.37 13.68
N ASP A 401 -5.96 -4.63 14.12
CA ASP A 401 -6.28 -5.76 13.25
C ASP A 401 -7.63 -5.60 12.53
N VAL A 402 -8.61 -4.89 13.12
CA VAL A 402 -9.89 -4.58 12.46
C VAL A 402 -9.69 -3.65 11.27
N VAL A 403 -8.74 -2.72 11.35
CA VAL A 403 -8.38 -1.80 10.24
C VAL A 403 -7.71 -2.59 9.11
N LEU A 404 -6.84 -3.54 9.45
CA LEU A 404 -6.23 -4.46 8.49
C LEU A 404 -7.25 -5.42 7.86
N GLN A 405 -8.21 -5.92 8.64
CA GLN A 405 -9.24 -6.82 8.14
C GLN A 405 -10.21 -6.11 7.19
N ALA A 406 -10.64 -4.88 7.51
CA ALA A 406 -11.48 -4.08 6.62
C ALA A 406 -10.82 -3.85 5.24
N MET A 407 -9.48 -3.70 5.20
CA MET A 407 -8.73 -3.63 3.93
C MET A 407 -8.71 -4.96 3.17
N LYS A 408 -8.52 -6.10 3.87
CA LYS A 408 -8.59 -7.44 3.24
C LYS A 408 -9.98 -7.69 2.67
N ASP A 409 -11.03 -7.42 3.45
CA ASP A 409 -12.42 -7.56 3.02
C ASP A 409 -12.73 -6.71 1.78
N ALA A 410 -12.21 -5.48 1.71
CA ALA A 410 -12.35 -4.63 0.53
C ALA A 410 -11.66 -5.22 -0.71
N ILE A 411 -10.46 -5.78 -0.56
CA ILE A 411 -9.69 -6.45 -1.63
C ILE A 411 -10.40 -7.72 -2.10
N ASP A 412 -10.75 -8.61 -1.16
CA ASP A 412 -11.37 -9.92 -1.41
C ASP A 412 -12.79 -9.79 -1.97
N SER A 413 -13.49 -8.68 -1.69
CA SER A 413 -14.79 -8.38 -2.32
C SER A 413 -14.70 -8.17 -3.84
N HIS A 414 -13.52 -7.78 -4.34
CA HIS A 414 -13.25 -7.33 -5.72
C HIS A 414 -14.11 -6.16 -6.23
N LYS A 415 -14.95 -5.54 -5.38
CA LYS A 415 -15.90 -4.47 -5.76
C LYS A 415 -15.25 -3.09 -5.89
N PHE A 416 -14.08 -2.90 -5.30
CA PHE A 416 -13.41 -1.61 -5.16
C PHE A 416 -12.16 -1.46 -6.06
N ASN A 417 -12.04 -2.30 -7.08
CA ASN A 417 -10.91 -2.28 -8.03
C ASN A 417 -11.10 -1.27 -9.18
N GLY A 418 -12.33 -0.79 -9.41
CA GLY A 418 -12.65 0.16 -10.48
C GLY A 418 -12.50 1.62 -10.05
N TYR A 419 -12.63 2.55 -11.02
CA TYR A 419 -12.66 3.98 -10.73
C TYR A 419 -13.85 4.35 -9.84
N ALA A 420 -13.59 5.13 -8.79
CA ALA A 420 -14.60 5.80 -7.99
C ALA A 420 -14.98 7.16 -8.64
N PRO A 421 -16.10 7.79 -8.25
CA PRO A 421 -16.30 9.23 -8.45
C PRO A 421 -15.11 10.00 -7.86
N SER A 422 -14.71 11.13 -8.47
CA SER A 422 -13.52 11.87 -8.01
C SER A 422 -13.61 12.40 -6.57
N VAL A 423 -14.83 12.62 -6.06
CA VAL A 423 -15.11 12.99 -4.66
C VAL A 423 -15.18 11.80 -3.71
N GLY A 424 -15.12 10.58 -4.24
CA GLY A 424 -15.27 9.31 -3.51
C GLY A 424 -16.65 8.65 -3.62
N TYR A 425 -16.69 7.35 -3.36
CA TYR A 425 -17.92 6.55 -3.35
C TYR A 425 -18.94 7.11 -2.35
N LEU A 426 -20.23 7.05 -2.73
CA LEU A 426 -21.33 7.56 -1.90
C LEU A 426 -21.37 6.91 -0.51
N LYS A 427 -21.22 5.58 -0.43
CA LYS A 427 -21.18 4.87 0.86
C LYS A 427 -20.04 5.32 1.77
N SER A 428 -18.83 5.43 1.22
CA SER A 428 -17.64 5.86 1.94
C SER A 428 -17.76 7.31 2.44
N ARG A 429 -18.37 8.19 1.64
CA ARG A 429 -18.72 9.55 2.06
C ARG A 429 -19.79 9.57 3.15
N GLN A 430 -20.83 8.75 3.04
CA GLN A 430 -21.87 8.64 4.09
C GLN A 430 -21.28 8.10 5.41
N ALA A 431 -20.36 7.14 5.37
CA ALA A 431 -19.70 6.63 6.57
C ALA A 431 -18.94 7.75 7.31
N VAL A 432 -18.20 8.59 6.57
CA VAL A 432 -17.51 9.76 7.13
C VAL A 432 -18.51 10.80 7.65
N ALA A 433 -19.57 11.11 6.88
CA ALA A 433 -20.62 12.05 7.31
C ALA A 433 -21.27 11.58 8.62
N ASN A 434 -21.71 10.33 8.68
CA ASN A 434 -22.32 9.73 9.87
C ASN A 434 -21.38 9.72 11.10
N PHE A 435 -20.07 9.54 10.89
CA PHE A 435 -19.08 9.52 11.97
C PHE A 435 -18.81 10.91 12.58
N TYR A 436 -18.89 11.98 11.77
CA TYR A 436 -18.58 13.36 12.19
C TYR A 436 -19.80 14.29 12.36
N SER A 437 -20.97 13.90 11.88
CA SER A 437 -22.21 14.69 12.00
C SER A 437 -22.64 14.81 13.46
N CYS A 438 -22.90 16.04 13.92
CA CYS A 438 -23.42 16.30 15.26
C CYS A 438 -24.45 17.45 15.23
N HIS A 439 -25.19 17.65 16.33
CA HIS A 439 -26.29 18.63 16.38
C HIS A 439 -25.87 20.06 16.01
N GLY A 440 -24.65 20.48 16.37
CA GLY A 440 -24.10 21.80 16.01
C GLY A 440 -23.45 21.85 14.63
N ALA A 441 -23.17 20.71 14.00
CA ALA A 441 -22.51 20.60 12.71
C ALA A 441 -23.01 19.35 11.97
N PRO A 442 -24.26 19.38 11.46
CA PRO A 442 -24.77 18.27 10.66
C PRO A 442 -23.95 18.15 9.36
N LEU A 443 -23.81 16.91 8.90
CA LEU A 443 -23.15 16.54 7.65
C LEU A 443 -23.95 15.45 6.95
N GLU A 444 -24.13 15.62 5.64
CA GLU A 444 -24.56 14.56 4.73
C GLU A 444 -23.42 14.15 3.80
N ALA A 445 -23.58 13.07 3.04
CA ALA A 445 -22.52 12.60 2.13
C ALA A 445 -22.08 13.65 1.09
N GLU A 446 -22.95 14.61 0.74
CA GLU A 446 -22.63 15.73 -0.17
C GLU A 446 -21.76 16.84 0.44
N ASP A 447 -21.62 16.86 1.76
CA ASP A 447 -20.67 17.72 2.48
C ASP A 447 -19.28 17.10 2.60
N VAL A 448 -19.10 15.86 2.14
CA VAL A 448 -17.83 15.11 2.26
C VAL A 448 -17.15 14.97 0.90
N ILE A 449 -15.84 15.23 0.86
CA ILE A 449 -14.99 14.93 -0.30
C ILE A 449 -13.79 14.10 0.16
N LEU A 450 -13.63 12.88 -0.36
CA LEU A 450 -12.51 12.00 -0.04
C LEU A 450 -11.26 12.38 -0.86
N THR A 451 -10.10 12.36 -0.22
CA THR A 451 -8.85 12.94 -0.74
C THR A 451 -7.63 12.05 -0.48
N SER A 452 -6.54 12.29 -1.22
CA SER A 452 -5.26 11.54 -1.12
C SER A 452 -4.46 11.89 0.16
N GLY A 453 -5.09 11.64 1.31
CA GLY A 453 -4.69 12.10 2.64
C GLY A 453 -5.03 13.58 2.88
N CYS A 454 -5.01 13.99 4.15
CA CYS A 454 -5.29 15.38 4.57
C CYS A 454 -4.46 16.43 3.80
N SER A 455 -3.24 16.08 3.38
CA SER A 455 -2.40 16.92 2.51
C SER A 455 -3.11 17.40 1.24
N HIS A 456 -3.92 16.54 0.60
CA HIS A 456 -4.71 16.90 -0.58
C HIS A 456 -6.03 17.59 -0.20
N ALA A 457 -6.58 17.33 0.99
CA ALA A 457 -7.72 18.09 1.52
C ALA A 457 -7.36 19.58 1.67
N ILE A 458 -6.21 19.86 2.29
CA ILE A 458 -5.64 21.21 2.46
C ILE A 458 -5.35 21.86 1.09
N ASP A 459 -4.74 21.13 0.16
CA ASP A 459 -4.47 21.61 -1.21
C ASP A 459 -5.74 22.03 -1.96
N LEU A 460 -6.77 21.18 -1.97
CA LEU A 460 -8.07 21.50 -2.56
C LEU A 460 -8.76 22.69 -1.86
N ALA A 461 -8.70 22.76 -0.53
CA ALA A 461 -9.31 23.83 0.26
C ALA A 461 -8.64 25.20 0.01
N ILE A 462 -7.31 25.26 -0.04
CA ILE A 462 -6.57 26.48 -0.41
C ILE A 462 -6.87 26.82 -1.88
N SER A 463 -6.80 25.84 -2.79
CA SER A 463 -7.03 26.01 -4.23
C SER A 463 -8.44 26.50 -4.61
N VAL A 464 -9.47 26.21 -3.81
CA VAL A 464 -10.83 26.67 -4.09
C VAL A 464 -11.12 28.06 -3.50
N LEU A 465 -10.43 28.43 -2.41
CA LEU A 465 -10.65 29.70 -1.72
C LEU A 465 -9.76 30.85 -2.22
N CYS A 466 -8.61 30.55 -2.84
CA CYS A 466 -7.56 31.54 -3.10
C CYS A 466 -7.17 31.64 -4.59
N ASN A 467 -6.82 32.85 -5.02
CA ASN A 467 -6.18 33.14 -6.30
C ASN A 467 -4.73 33.63 -6.09
N PRO A 468 -3.88 33.59 -7.12
CA PRO A 468 -2.56 34.21 -7.07
C PRO A 468 -2.63 35.70 -6.67
N GLY A 469 -1.83 36.08 -5.67
CA GLY A 469 -1.79 37.43 -5.10
C GLY A 469 -2.71 37.67 -3.90
N ASP A 470 -3.64 36.75 -3.59
CA ASP A 470 -4.38 36.75 -2.31
C ASP A 470 -3.46 36.39 -1.13
N ASN A 471 -3.96 36.46 0.10
CA ASN A 471 -3.25 35.98 1.28
C ASN A 471 -4.08 35.07 2.18
N ILE A 472 -3.38 34.23 2.93
CA ILE A 472 -3.94 33.38 3.99
C ILE A 472 -3.22 33.64 5.31
N LEU A 473 -3.94 33.51 6.41
CA LEU A 473 -3.36 33.56 7.77
C LEU A 473 -3.04 32.14 8.24
N VAL A 474 -1.82 31.93 8.75
CA VAL A 474 -1.27 30.63 9.15
C VAL A 474 -0.64 30.77 10.55
N PRO A 475 -0.76 29.78 11.45
CA PRO A 475 -0.10 29.83 12.75
C PRO A 475 1.43 29.82 12.61
N SER A 476 2.13 30.56 13.48
CA SER A 476 3.54 30.34 13.79
C SER A 476 3.71 30.10 15.31
N PRO A 477 4.29 28.96 15.73
CA PRO A 477 4.74 27.86 14.88
C PRO A 477 3.56 27.08 14.26
N GLY A 478 3.73 26.63 13.02
CA GLY A 478 2.68 25.91 12.30
C GLY A 478 3.20 24.93 11.24
N PHE A 479 2.39 23.93 10.89
CA PHE A 479 2.79 22.88 9.96
C PHE A 479 3.17 23.42 8.57
N SER A 480 4.39 23.09 8.11
CA SER A 480 5.03 23.73 6.95
C SER A 480 4.32 23.53 5.59
N LEU A 481 3.39 22.58 5.50
CA LEU A 481 2.64 22.29 4.27
C LEU A 481 1.77 23.49 3.83
N TYR A 482 1.20 24.25 4.76
CA TYR A 482 0.38 25.43 4.44
C TYR A 482 1.18 26.45 3.62
N LYS A 483 2.41 26.76 4.09
CA LYS A 483 3.34 27.65 3.39
C LYS A 483 3.75 27.07 2.03
N THR A 484 4.10 25.79 2.01
CA THR A 484 4.53 25.06 0.80
C THR A 484 3.48 25.15 -0.31
N LEU A 485 2.22 24.86 0.00
CA LEU A 485 1.12 24.88 -0.96
C LEU A 485 0.79 26.30 -1.42
N ALA A 486 0.58 27.22 -0.49
CA ALA A 486 0.20 28.60 -0.79
C ALA A 486 1.24 29.31 -1.68
N VAL A 487 2.53 29.26 -1.31
CA VAL A 487 3.60 29.93 -2.06
C VAL A 487 3.77 29.32 -3.46
N SER A 488 3.61 28.00 -3.62
CA SER A 488 3.66 27.36 -4.95
C SER A 488 2.60 27.91 -5.91
N MET A 489 1.41 28.27 -5.39
CA MET A 489 0.29 28.83 -6.14
C MET A 489 0.34 30.37 -6.27
N GLY A 490 1.40 31.02 -5.76
CA GLY A 490 1.51 32.48 -5.75
C GLY A 490 0.61 33.18 -4.73
N ILE A 491 0.13 32.46 -3.71
CA ILE A 491 -0.64 32.99 -2.58
C ILE A 491 0.34 33.42 -1.49
N LYS A 492 0.11 34.58 -0.89
CA LYS A 492 0.93 35.12 0.20
C LYS A 492 0.55 34.48 1.53
N VAL A 493 1.52 34.28 2.41
CA VAL A 493 1.31 33.74 3.75
C VAL A 493 1.60 34.82 4.77
N LYS A 494 0.67 35.05 5.69
CA LYS A 494 0.86 35.89 6.88
C LYS A 494 0.85 34.99 8.11
N PHE A 495 1.85 35.14 8.97
CA PHE A 495 1.96 34.33 10.18
C PHE A 495 1.37 35.07 11.37
N TYR A 496 0.36 34.48 12.01
CA TYR A 496 -0.13 34.93 13.31
C TYR A 496 0.55 34.14 14.43
N ASN A 497 0.75 34.75 15.59
CA ASN A 497 1.53 34.14 16.67
C ASN A 497 0.69 33.17 17.51
N LEU A 498 1.33 32.10 17.97
CA LEU A 498 0.88 31.31 19.11
C LEU A 498 1.73 31.67 20.34
N LEU A 499 1.10 31.65 21.52
CA LEU A 499 1.68 32.14 22.77
C LEU A 499 2.13 30.96 23.68
N PRO A 500 3.43 30.59 23.73
CA PRO A 500 3.90 29.44 24.51
C PRO A 500 3.51 29.51 25.99
N GLU A 501 3.56 30.71 26.58
CA GLU A 501 3.18 31.00 27.97
C GLU A 501 1.67 30.89 28.24
N ARG A 502 0.85 30.70 27.19
CA ARG A 502 -0.59 30.41 27.25
C ARG A 502 -0.93 29.09 26.54
N SER A 503 -0.09 28.07 26.72
CA SER A 503 -0.31 26.73 26.12
C SER A 503 -0.47 26.77 24.59
N TRP A 504 0.24 27.68 23.93
CA TRP A 504 0.17 28.00 22.51
C TRP A 504 -1.19 28.52 22.02
N GLU A 505 -2.02 29.14 22.88
CA GLU A 505 -3.20 29.89 22.43
C GLU A 505 -2.82 30.94 21.37
N VAL A 506 -3.64 31.05 20.33
CA VAL A 506 -3.59 32.13 19.33
C VAL A 506 -3.52 33.51 19.98
N ASP A 507 -2.55 34.34 19.59
CA ASP A 507 -2.60 35.78 19.78
C ASP A 507 -3.68 36.37 18.87
N LEU A 508 -4.86 36.56 19.44
CA LEU A 508 -6.04 37.06 18.74
C LEU A 508 -5.87 38.51 18.26
N GLN A 509 -5.08 39.33 18.96
CA GLN A 509 -4.85 40.72 18.57
C GLN A 509 -3.91 40.77 17.37
N HIS A 510 -2.82 39.99 17.39
CA HIS A 510 -1.93 39.88 16.24
C HIS A 510 -2.66 39.26 15.04
N MET A 511 -3.41 38.16 15.23
CA MET A 511 -4.24 37.56 14.19
C MET A 511 -5.20 38.58 13.55
N GLU A 512 -5.97 39.31 14.36
CA GLU A 512 -6.92 40.31 13.86
C GLU A 512 -6.22 41.47 13.13
N SER A 513 -5.03 41.89 13.59
CA SER A 513 -4.25 42.96 12.93
C SER A 513 -3.69 42.61 11.54
N LEU A 514 -3.62 41.32 11.21
CA LEU A 514 -3.06 40.83 9.95
C LEU A 514 -4.11 40.67 8.84
N ILE A 515 -5.40 40.72 9.15
CA ILE A 515 -6.49 40.54 8.18
C ILE A 515 -6.59 41.80 7.29
N ASP A 516 -6.72 41.60 5.98
CA ASP A 516 -7.01 42.67 5.01
C ASP A 516 -8.04 42.21 3.96
N GLU A 517 -8.42 43.12 3.05
CA GLU A 517 -9.36 42.87 1.95
C GLU A 517 -8.94 41.74 0.97
N ARG A 518 -7.71 41.22 1.09
CA ARG A 518 -7.15 40.12 0.28
C ARG A 518 -6.95 38.84 1.10
N THR A 519 -7.37 38.81 2.36
CA THR A 519 -7.34 37.60 3.21
C THR A 519 -8.48 36.65 2.82
N SER A 520 -8.14 35.57 2.12
CA SER A 520 -9.13 34.62 1.59
C SER A 520 -9.53 33.52 2.59
N CYS A 521 -8.66 33.16 3.54
CA CYS A 521 -9.02 32.27 4.66
C CYS A 521 -8.08 32.41 5.87
N LEU A 522 -8.58 31.98 7.02
CA LEU A 522 -7.78 31.71 8.22
C LEU A 522 -7.53 30.20 8.31
N ILE A 523 -6.28 29.76 8.45
CA ILE A 523 -5.95 28.37 8.75
C ILE A 523 -5.84 28.21 10.27
N VAL A 524 -6.54 27.24 10.84
CA VAL A 524 -6.43 26.84 12.24
C VAL A 524 -6.06 25.36 12.30
N THR A 525 -5.06 25.00 13.12
CA THR A 525 -4.66 23.60 13.34
C THR A 525 -4.90 23.23 14.80
N ASN A 526 -5.86 22.34 15.06
CA ASN A 526 -6.23 21.96 16.41
C ASN A 526 -6.74 20.50 16.46
N PRO A 527 -6.10 19.60 17.24
CA PRO A 527 -4.86 19.76 17.98
C PRO A 527 -3.62 20.05 17.10
N SER A 528 -2.61 20.73 17.67
CA SER A 528 -1.53 21.36 16.89
C SER A 528 -0.32 20.48 16.58
N ASN A 529 0.18 20.57 15.35
CA ASN A 529 1.54 20.24 14.94
C ASN A 529 2.25 21.55 14.53
N PRO A 530 3.34 21.98 15.19
CA PRO A 530 4.21 21.18 16.06
C PRO A 530 3.90 21.23 17.56
N CYS A 531 2.91 22.01 18.02
CA CYS A 531 2.85 22.43 19.42
C CYS A 531 2.35 21.38 20.42
N GLY A 532 1.54 20.41 19.99
CA GLY A 532 0.82 19.50 20.91
C GLY A 532 -0.33 20.16 21.67
N SER A 533 -0.64 21.43 21.39
CA SER A 533 -1.71 22.17 22.05
C SER A 533 -3.10 21.72 21.61
N VAL A 534 -4.05 21.88 22.54
CA VAL A 534 -5.49 21.68 22.34
C VAL A 534 -6.19 22.94 22.82
N PHE A 535 -6.90 23.62 21.92
CA PHE A 535 -7.61 24.86 22.27
C PHE A 535 -8.88 24.59 23.08
N SER A 536 -9.08 25.40 24.11
CA SER A 536 -10.33 25.42 24.87
C SER A 536 -11.51 25.82 23.97
N LYS A 537 -12.71 25.36 24.33
CA LYS A 537 -13.96 25.75 23.66
C LYS A 537 -14.11 27.26 23.61
N GLU A 538 -13.80 27.92 24.72
CA GLU A 538 -13.86 29.36 24.90
C GLU A 538 -12.90 30.09 23.97
N HIS A 539 -11.71 29.53 23.72
CA HIS A 539 -10.74 30.10 22.79
C HIS A 539 -11.11 29.88 21.33
N LEU A 540 -11.58 28.69 20.97
CA LEU A 540 -12.16 28.41 19.64
C LEU A 540 -13.30 29.40 19.32
N GLN A 541 -14.17 29.68 20.30
CA GLN A 541 -15.21 30.70 20.20
C GLN A 541 -14.68 32.15 20.11
N LYS A 542 -13.47 32.47 20.59
CA LYS A 542 -12.84 33.77 20.34
C LYS A 542 -12.32 33.86 18.89
N ILE A 543 -11.68 32.81 18.39
CA ILE A 543 -11.20 32.73 16.99
C ILE A 543 -12.39 32.89 16.02
N LEU A 544 -13.49 32.16 16.25
CA LEU A 544 -14.72 32.29 15.46
C LEU A 544 -15.29 33.73 15.49
N ARG A 545 -15.21 34.43 16.63
CA ARG A 545 -15.63 35.85 16.72
C ARG A 545 -14.70 36.82 16.00
N VAL A 546 -13.43 36.48 15.76
CA VAL A 546 -12.55 37.24 14.84
C VAL A 546 -13.01 36.96 13.41
N ALA A 547 -13.09 35.69 13.00
CA ALA A 547 -13.49 35.30 11.64
C ALA A 547 -14.85 35.88 11.21
N SER A 548 -15.87 35.82 12.09
CA SER A 548 -17.21 36.39 11.88
C SER A 548 -17.17 37.90 11.63
N ARG A 549 -16.49 38.68 12.50
CA ARG A 549 -16.39 40.14 12.38
C ARG A 549 -15.75 40.62 11.08
N HIS A 550 -14.83 39.82 10.52
CA HIS A 550 -14.14 40.12 9.26
C HIS A 550 -14.70 39.37 8.05
N CYS A 551 -15.73 38.55 8.24
CA CYS A 551 -16.36 37.71 7.20
C CYS A 551 -15.38 36.80 6.44
N VAL A 552 -14.33 36.30 7.13
CA VAL A 552 -13.30 35.42 6.55
C VAL A 552 -13.62 33.96 6.89
N PRO A 553 -13.64 33.02 5.91
CA PRO A 553 -13.87 31.61 6.18
C PRO A 553 -12.66 30.94 6.86
N ILE A 554 -12.89 29.82 7.54
CA ILE A 554 -11.83 29.06 8.22
C ILE A 554 -11.57 27.73 7.49
N LEU A 555 -10.29 27.43 7.32
CA LEU A 555 -9.77 26.11 6.99
C LEU A 555 -9.23 25.48 8.30
N ALA A 556 -9.95 24.50 8.84
CA ALA A 556 -9.58 23.84 10.07
C ALA A 556 -8.87 22.50 9.75
N ASP A 557 -7.57 22.38 10.06
CA ASP A 557 -6.91 21.07 10.07
C ASP A 557 -7.16 20.41 11.43
N GLU A 558 -8.06 19.41 11.41
CA GLU A 558 -8.52 18.63 12.54
C GLU A 558 -8.01 17.17 12.43
N ILE A 559 -6.88 16.93 11.73
CA ILE A 559 -6.28 15.59 11.54
C ILE A 559 -5.89 14.87 12.85
N TYR A 560 -5.69 15.63 13.92
CA TYR A 560 -5.44 15.13 15.27
C TYR A 560 -6.70 15.16 16.17
N SER A 561 -7.89 15.41 15.62
CA SER A 561 -9.14 15.36 16.39
C SER A 561 -9.26 14.03 17.11
N ASP A 562 -9.72 14.10 18.36
CA ASP A 562 -9.84 12.98 19.30
C ASP A 562 -8.52 12.29 19.67
N MET A 563 -7.36 12.80 19.22
CA MET A 563 -6.04 12.47 19.77
C MET A 563 -5.68 13.45 20.89
N VAL A 564 -6.53 13.51 21.93
CA VAL A 564 -6.39 14.41 23.08
C VAL A 564 -6.15 13.61 24.36
N PHE A 565 -5.38 14.17 25.28
CA PHE A 565 -5.09 13.51 26.56
C PHE A 565 -6.29 13.58 27.51
N PRO A 566 -6.45 12.60 28.42
CA PRO A 566 -7.53 12.58 29.42
C PRO A 566 -7.69 13.91 30.17
N GLY A 567 -8.94 14.36 30.33
CA GLY A 567 -9.28 15.65 30.93
C GLY A 567 -9.28 16.84 29.96
N CYS A 568 -8.73 16.69 28.75
CA CYS A 568 -8.82 17.70 27.69
C CYS A 568 -9.97 17.38 26.72
N SER A 569 -10.50 18.42 26.06
CA SER A 569 -11.53 18.26 25.01
C SER A 569 -11.19 19.09 23.78
N SER A 570 -11.18 18.50 22.59
CA SER A 570 -11.08 19.21 21.31
C SER A 570 -12.41 19.12 20.55
N PRO A 571 -13.44 19.93 20.89
CA PRO A 571 -14.64 20.00 20.06
C PRO A 571 -14.28 20.50 18.67
N SER A 572 -14.84 19.88 17.61
CA SER A 572 -14.64 20.39 16.25
C SER A 572 -15.11 21.84 16.17
N MET A 573 -14.31 22.70 15.54
CA MET A 573 -14.61 24.12 15.43
C MET A 573 -15.96 24.39 14.77
N ALA A 574 -16.36 23.53 13.82
CA ALA A 574 -17.67 23.61 13.16
C ALA A 574 -18.85 23.47 14.13
N SER A 575 -18.73 22.62 15.15
CA SER A 575 -19.78 22.43 16.17
C SER A 575 -20.02 23.67 17.05
N LEU A 576 -19.09 24.62 17.02
CA LEU A 576 -19.14 25.89 17.77
C LEU A 576 -19.51 27.09 16.89
N SER A 577 -19.59 26.92 15.56
CA SER A 577 -19.85 27.99 14.61
C SER A 577 -21.33 28.14 14.25
N SER A 578 -21.87 29.35 14.45
CA SER A 578 -23.21 29.76 14.06
C SER A 578 -23.32 30.28 12.62
N ASP A 579 -22.27 30.96 12.14
CA ASP A 579 -22.32 31.89 11.01
C ASP A 579 -21.05 31.86 10.15
N VAL A 580 -19.90 31.44 10.70
CA VAL A 580 -18.64 31.30 9.96
C VAL A 580 -18.63 29.97 9.21
N PRO A 581 -18.50 29.95 7.87
CA PRO A 581 -18.39 28.73 7.10
C PRO A 581 -16.98 28.13 7.21
N ILE A 582 -16.90 26.81 7.38
CA ILE A 582 -15.65 26.10 7.72
C ILE A 582 -15.43 24.92 6.77
N LEU A 583 -14.21 24.78 6.27
CA LEU A 583 -13.72 23.54 5.65
C LEU A 583 -12.85 22.80 6.66
N SER A 584 -13.38 21.74 7.28
CA SER A 584 -12.61 20.88 8.19
C SER A 584 -11.89 19.78 7.40
N CYS A 585 -10.58 19.64 7.59
CA CYS A 585 -9.74 18.64 6.94
C CYS A 585 -9.33 17.55 7.96
N GLY A 586 -9.42 16.29 7.55
CA GLY A 586 -9.12 15.14 8.41
C GLY A 586 -8.67 13.90 7.62
N GLY A 587 -8.54 12.76 8.32
CA GLY A 587 -8.15 11.50 7.67
C GLY A 587 -7.65 10.40 8.60
N LEU A 588 -7.38 9.23 8.02
CA LEU A 588 -6.89 8.04 8.74
C LEU A 588 -5.42 8.13 9.17
N ALA A 589 -4.67 9.10 8.63
CA ALA A 589 -3.21 9.12 8.66
C ALA A 589 -2.55 9.18 10.05
N LYS A 590 -3.28 9.63 11.08
CA LYS A 590 -2.76 9.84 12.44
C LYS A 590 -3.49 9.00 13.47
N ARG A 591 -4.80 9.23 13.66
CA ARG A 591 -5.63 8.49 14.62
C ARG A 591 -5.74 6.98 14.36
N TRP A 592 -5.59 6.54 13.10
CA TRP A 592 -5.56 5.12 12.73
C TRP A 592 -4.17 4.60 12.33
N LEU A 593 -3.11 5.40 12.54
CA LEU A 593 -1.70 5.00 12.36
C LEU A 593 -1.36 4.47 10.96
N VAL A 594 -2.06 4.94 9.91
CA VAL A 594 -1.86 4.52 8.50
C VAL A 594 -1.51 5.69 7.55
N PRO A 595 -0.46 6.49 7.82
CA PRO A 595 -0.13 7.68 7.02
C PRO A 595 0.19 7.37 5.54
N GLY A 596 0.72 6.18 5.27
CA GLY A 596 1.03 5.69 3.93
C GLY A 596 -0.17 5.31 3.07
N TRP A 597 -1.36 5.09 3.65
CA TRP A 597 -2.56 4.68 2.89
C TRP A 597 -3.25 5.82 2.13
N ARG A 598 -2.84 7.07 2.40
CA ARG A 598 -3.29 8.28 1.69
C ARG A 598 -4.82 8.43 1.63
N MET A 599 -5.50 8.24 2.77
CA MET A 599 -6.93 8.53 2.91
C MET A 599 -7.16 9.72 3.84
N GLY A 600 -7.88 10.72 3.33
CA GLY A 600 -8.34 11.89 4.07
C GLY A 600 -9.64 12.42 3.50
N TRP A 601 -10.13 13.52 4.07
CA TRP A 601 -11.39 14.12 3.67
C TRP A 601 -11.44 15.62 3.96
N ILE A 602 -12.31 16.32 3.22
CA ILE A 602 -12.85 17.63 3.55
C ILE A 602 -14.29 17.42 4.02
N LEU A 603 -14.66 18.07 5.14
CA LEU A 603 -16.02 18.23 5.64
C LEU A 603 -16.44 19.69 5.43
N ILE A 604 -17.52 19.91 4.69
CA ILE A 604 -17.99 21.23 4.27
C ILE A 604 -19.07 21.70 5.24
N HIS A 605 -18.66 22.45 6.27
CA HIS A 605 -19.56 23.03 7.25
C HIS A 605 -19.99 24.44 6.80
N ASP A 606 -20.87 24.49 5.80
CA ASP A 606 -21.42 25.75 5.32
C ASP A 606 -22.38 26.37 6.35
N ARG A 607 -22.51 27.70 6.28
CA ARG A 607 -23.41 28.51 7.10
C ARG A 607 -24.05 29.54 6.18
N ASN A 608 -25.38 29.66 6.23
CA ASN A 608 -26.14 30.65 5.45
C ASN A 608 -25.87 30.65 3.92
N ASP A 609 -25.50 29.49 3.34
CA ASP A 609 -25.11 29.33 1.92
C ASP A 609 -23.92 30.22 1.48
N ILE A 610 -23.02 30.58 2.41
CA ILE A 610 -21.89 31.49 2.13
C ILE A 610 -20.86 30.84 1.20
N PHE A 611 -20.52 29.55 1.40
CA PHE A 611 -19.75 28.80 0.40
C PHE A 611 -20.62 28.46 -0.82
N GLY A 612 -21.81 27.95 -0.52
CA GLY A 612 -22.86 27.58 -1.44
C GLY A 612 -22.42 26.69 -2.60
N SER A 613 -23.23 26.69 -3.65
CA SER A 613 -23.00 25.83 -4.82
C SER A 613 -21.67 26.09 -5.54
N LYS A 614 -21.11 27.32 -5.48
CA LYS A 614 -19.90 27.70 -6.23
C LYS A 614 -18.65 27.04 -5.66
N ILE A 615 -18.42 27.13 -4.36
CA ILE A 615 -17.26 26.49 -3.70
C ILE A 615 -17.37 24.97 -3.78
N ARG A 616 -18.57 24.41 -3.53
CA ARG A 616 -18.85 22.96 -3.66
C ARG A 616 -18.51 22.46 -5.08
N GLN A 617 -18.98 23.13 -6.13
CA GLN A 617 -18.62 22.80 -7.52
C GLN A 617 -17.13 23.01 -7.83
N GLY A 618 -16.49 24.01 -7.22
CA GLY A 618 -15.05 24.24 -7.32
C GLY A 618 -14.24 23.05 -6.80
N LEU A 619 -14.55 22.59 -5.58
CA LEU A 619 -13.92 21.40 -4.99
C LEU A 619 -14.18 20.13 -5.82
N VAL A 620 -15.40 19.94 -6.35
CA VAL A 620 -15.72 18.83 -7.26
C VAL A 620 -14.84 18.88 -8.51
N LYS A 621 -14.71 20.04 -9.18
CA LYS A 621 -13.86 20.22 -10.37
C LYS A 621 -12.38 19.98 -10.06
N LEU A 622 -11.89 20.47 -8.92
CA LEU A 622 -10.50 20.27 -8.51
C LEU A 622 -10.21 18.79 -8.18
N SER A 623 -11.13 18.07 -7.54
CA SER A 623 -10.97 16.63 -7.25
C SER A 623 -10.82 15.77 -8.51
N GLN A 624 -11.41 16.19 -9.64
CA GLN A 624 -11.31 15.51 -10.94
C GLN A 624 -9.88 15.54 -11.49
N ARG A 625 -9.02 16.48 -11.05
CA ARG A 625 -7.63 16.60 -11.50
C ARG A 625 -6.76 15.39 -11.15
N ILE A 626 -7.00 14.74 -10.01
CA ILE A 626 -6.27 13.55 -9.58
C ILE A 626 -7.11 12.26 -9.53
N LEU A 627 -8.40 12.35 -9.90
CA LEU A 627 -9.35 11.23 -9.93
C LEU A 627 -9.66 10.60 -8.54
N GLY A 628 -9.51 11.37 -7.46
CA GLY A 628 -9.87 10.97 -6.09
C GLY A 628 -8.79 10.18 -5.33
N ALA A 629 -9.22 9.51 -4.27
CA ALA A 629 -8.36 8.71 -3.37
C ALA A 629 -8.42 7.20 -3.69
N CYS A 630 -7.47 6.41 -3.16
CA CYS A 630 -7.39 4.96 -3.38
C CYS A 630 -8.73 4.25 -3.08
N SER A 631 -9.34 3.63 -4.09
CA SER A 631 -10.68 3.03 -4.03
C SER A 631 -10.78 1.87 -3.04
N LEU A 632 -9.72 1.07 -2.87
CA LEU A 632 -9.65 0.00 -1.86
C LEU A 632 -9.81 0.54 -0.44
N VAL A 633 -9.09 1.63 -0.10
CA VAL A 633 -9.18 2.26 1.22
C VAL A 633 -10.54 2.94 1.41
N GLN A 634 -11.16 3.46 0.34
CA GLN A 634 -12.56 3.92 0.41
C GLN A 634 -13.53 2.77 0.71
N GLY A 635 -13.30 1.59 0.12
CA GLY A 635 -14.14 0.40 0.34
C GLY A 635 -14.06 -0.13 1.77
N ALA A 636 -12.88 -0.04 2.40
CA ALA A 636 -12.67 -0.40 3.80
C ALA A 636 -13.24 0.63 4.80
N LEU A 637 -13.48 1.87 4.36
CA LEU A 637 -13.66 3.03 5.25
C LEU A 637 -14.84 2.90 6.24
N GLU A 638 -15.95 2.30 5.82
CA GLU A 638 -17.11 2.03 6.69
C GLU A 638 -16.75 1.06 7.83
N GLY A 639 -16.01 -0.01 7.54
CA GLY A 639 -15.53 -0.95 8.55
C GLY A 639 -14.47 -0.34 9.47
N ILE A 640 -13.55 0.45 8.93
CA ILE A 640 -12.51 1.15 9.70
C ILE A 640 -13.15 2.11 10.71
N LEU A 641 -14.07 2.97 10.27
CA LEU A 641 -14.68 3.99 11.14
C LEU A 641 -15.60 3.36 12.21
N ASN A 642 -16.43 2.38 11.84
CA ASN A 642 -17.46 1.86 12.74
C ASN A 642 -16.96 0.76 13.69
N ASN A 643 -15.95 -0.03 13.30
CA ASN A 643 -15.59 -1.26 14.02
C ASN A 643 -14.25 -1.18 14.77
N THR A 644 -13.39 -0.19 14.51
CA THR A 644 -12.11 -0.05 15.22
C THR A 644 -12.36 0.17 16.72
N PRO A 645 -11.84 -0.68 17.62
CA PRO A 645 -12.23 -0.68 19.02
C PRO A 645 -11.71 0.54 19.78
N HIS A 646 -12.46 1.01 20.77
CA HIS A 646 -12.05 2.17 21.57
C HIS A 646 -10.75 1.94 22.37
N THR A 647 -10.42 0.68 22.66
CA THR A 647 -9.16 0.27 23.32
C THR A 647 -7.93 0.72 22.52
N PHE A 648 -7.94 0.55 21.20
CA PHE A 648 -6.85 0.96 20.29
C PHE A 648 -6.54 2.45 20.40
N TYR A 649 -7.57 3.31 20.32
CA TYR A 649 -7.38 4.76 20.48
C TYR A 649 -6.86 5.10 21.88
N SER A 650 -7.43 4.48 22.93
CA SER A 650 -7.02 4.76 24.31
C SER A 650 -5.59 4.32 24.62
N GLN A 651 -5.13 3.19 24.08
CA GLN A 651 -3.75 2.71 24.24
C GLN A 651 -2.76 3.66 23.53
N THR A 652 -3.10 4.10 22.32
CA THR A 652 -2.32 5.09 21.56
C THR A 652 -2.21 6.41 22.35
N ILE A 653 -3.32 6.91 22.88
CA ILE A 653 -3.37 8.15 23.68
C ILE A 653 -2.58 8.00 24.99
N SER A 654 -2.67 6.86 25.68
CA SER A 654 -1.91 6.60 26.92
C SER A 654 -0.39 6.62 26.69
N LEU A 655 0.10 6.03 25.60
CA LEU A 655 1.54 6.10 25.26
C LEU A 655 1.98 7.54 24.98
N LEU A 656 1.21 8.27 24.17
CA LEU A 656 1.51 9.67 23.82
C LEU A 656 1.49 10.59 25.05
N MET A 657 0.57 10.33 26.00
CA MET A 657 0.52 11.02 27.28
C MET A 657 1.74 10.68 28.15
N SER A 658 2.06 9.39 28.34
CA SER A 658 3.22 8.96 29.13
C SER A 658 4.52 9.60 28.64
N ASN A 659 4.77 9.52 27.33
CA ASN A 659 5.91 10.18 26.69
C ASN A 659 5.88 11.71 26.83
N SER A 660 4.70 12.35 26.77
CA SER A 660 4.60 13.78 27.03
C SER A 660 4.97 14.15 28.45
N GLU A 661 4.61 13.33 29.44
CA GLU A 661 4.91 13.59 30.85
C GLU A 661 6.38 13.33 31.15
N ILE A 662 6.98 12.29 30.58
CA ILE A 662 8.43 12.05 30.62
C ILE A 662 9.19 13.22 29.99
N CYS A 663 8.87 13.60 28.74
CA CYS A 663 9.48 14.77 28.09
C CYS A 663 9.39 16.03 28.95
N PHE A 664 8.18 16.35 29.42
CA PHE A 664 7.94 17.59 30.14
C PHE A 664 8.67 17.60 31.48
N ASN A 665 8.57 16.54 32.28
CA ASN A 665 9.20 16.47 33.59
C ASN A 665 10.74 16.43 33.48
N GLU A 666 11.28 15.57 32.61
CA GLU A 666 12.73 15.41 32.48
C GLU A 666 13.41 16.66 31.93
N LEU A 667 12.81 17.33 30.93
CA LEU A 667 13.39 18.51 30.29
C LEU A 667 13.11 19.82 31.05
N SER A 668 12.04 19.90 31.86
CA SER A 668 11.83 21.06 32.76
C SER A 668 12.90 21.16 33.85
N ALA A 669 13.56 20.03 34.17
CA ALA A 669 14.66 19.98 35.11
C ALA A 669 16.04 20.32 34.49
N VAL A 670 16.09 20.66 33.19
CA VAL A 670 17.34 20.98 32.48
C VAL A 670 17.50 22.51 32.38
N PRO A 671 18.53 23.11 33.00
CA PRO A 671 18.80 24.53 32.88
C PRO A 671 18.92 24.98 31.41
N GLY A 672 18.25 26.08 31.07
CA GLY A 672 18.20 26.63 29.72
C GLY A 672 17.16 26.00 28.79
N LEU A 673 16.41 24.97 29.21
CA LEU A 673 15.30 24.40 28.44
C LEU A 673 13.94 24.76 29.03
N ASN A 674 12.99 25.11 28.17
CA ASN A 674 11.63 25.53 28.52
C ASN A 674 10.59 24.71 27.73
N PRO A 675 10.29 23.46 28.13
CA PRO A 675 9.25 22.64 27.48
C PRO A 675 7.85 23.19 27.77
N VAL A 676 6.96 23.17 26.77
CA VAL A 676 5.54 23.51 26.95
C VAL A 676 4.72 22.22 26.95
N LYS A 677 3.94 21.97 28.00
CA LYS A 677 3.20 20.71 28.16
C LYS A 677 2.20 20.49 27.01
N SER A 678 2.29 19.32 26.37
CA SER A 678 1.35 18.89 25.34
C SER A 678 0.03 18.43 25.97
N SER A 679 -1.07 18.54 25.21
CA SER A 679 -2.41 18.08 25.58
C SER A 679 -3.03 17.16 24.51
N GLY A 680 -2.29 16.87 23.43
CA GLY A 680 -2.76 16.04 22.33
C GLY A 680 -1.80 16.01 21.14
N ALA A 681 -2.31 15.56 19.99
CA ALA A 681 -1.51 15.26 18.80
C ALA A 681 -0.36 14.27 19.10
N MET A 682 0.82 14.47 18.50
CA MET A 682 1.97 13.55 18.58
C MET A 682 3.29 14.28 18.91
N TYR A 683 3.22 15.51 19.43
CA TYR A 683 4.38 16.42 19.49
C TYR A 683 4.43 17.20 20.80
N LEU A 684 5.65 17.65 21.13
CA LEU A 684 5.92 18.64 22.17
C LEU A 684 7.01 19.60 21.68
N MET A 685 6.90 20.87 22.08
CA MET A 685 7.85 21.94 21.76
C MET A 685 8.68 22.31 22.99
N VAL A 686 9.99 22.49 22.80
CA VAL A 686 10.94 22.88 23.86
C VAL A 686 11.65 24.15 23.44
N GLY A 687 11.52 25.21 24.24
CA GLY A 687 12.26 26.45 24.06
C GLY A 687 13.70 26.32 24.53
N ILE A 688 14.61 26.96 23.80
CA ILE A 688 16.03 27.07 24.16
C ILE A 688 16.28 28.51 24.62
N ASP A 689 16.75 28.66 25.85
CA ASP A 689 17.30 29.93 26.33
C ASP A 689 18.71 30.12 25.74
N MET A 690 18.76 30.71 24.54
CA MET A 690 20.00 30.85 23.76
C MET A 690 21.08 31.68 24.48
N ASP A 691 20.71 32.60 25.39
CA ASP A 691 21.68 33.41 26.15
C ASP A 691 22.54 32.54 27.07
N HIS A 692 22.01 31.38 27.51
CA HIS A 692 22.71 30.40 28.33
C HIS A 692 23.48 29.35 27.51
N PHE A 693 23.39 29.37 26.18
CA PHE A 693 24.18 28.51 25.28
C PHE A 693 24.93 29.33 24.22
N PRO A 694 25.85 30.22 24.62
CA PRO A 694 26.45 31.26 23.76
C PRO A 694 27.34 30.73 22.62
N GLU A 695 27.60 29.43 22.57
CA GLU A 695 28.30 28.77 21.46
C GLU A 695 27.39 28.47 20.26
N PHE A 696 26.07 28.34 20.45
CA PHE A 696 25.11 28.06 19.38
C PHE A 696 24.48 29.33 18.85
N ARG A 697 24.41 29.45 17.52
CA ARG A 697 23.86 30.64 16.85
C ARG A 697 22.33 30.65 16.77
N ASN A 698 21.72 29.47 16.75
CA ASN A 698 20.29 29.24 16.60
C ASN A 698 19.95 27.77 16.97
N ASP A 699 18.67 27.43 16.87
CA ASP A 699 18.13 26.09 17.08
C ASP A 699 18.68 25.03 16.11
N VAL A 700 19.05 25.41 14.88
CA VAL A 700 19.67 24.51 13.90
C VAL A 700 21.05 24.06 14.37
N ASP A 701 21.92 25.00 14.79
CA ASP A 701 23.27 24.73 15.31
C ASP A 701 23.21 23.88 16.60
N PHE A 702 22.28 24.21 17.51
CA PHE A 702 22.00 23.44 18.73
C PHE A 702 21.63 21.98 18.40
N THR A 703 20.71 21.77 17.45
CA THR A 703 20.24 20.42 17.08
C THR A 703 21.25 19.64 16.23
N GLU A 704 22.07 20.30 15.40
CA GLU A 704 23.23 19.68 14.75
C GLU A 704 24.25 19.17 15.78
N ARG A 705 24.60 19.98 16.78
CA ARG A 705 25.55 19.59 17.83
C ARG A 705 25.00 18.45 18.68
N LEU A 706 23.72 18.51 19.08
CA LEU A 706 23.04 17.44 19.79
C LEU A 706 23.10 16.11 19.01
N VAL A 707 22.87 16.12 17.70
CA VAL A 707 23.06 14.93 16.86
C VAL A 707 24.51 14.47 16.87
N THR A 708 25.46 15.40 16.72
CA THR A 708 26.89 15.10 16.63
C THR A 708 27.45 14.45 17.91
N GLU A 709 26.97 14.87 19.08
CA GLU A 709 27.52 14.43 20.37
C GLU A 709 26.70 13.35 21.06
N GLN A 710 25.38 13.38 20.89
CA GLN A 710 24.45 12.48 21.58
C GLN A 710 23.73 11.48 20.67
N SER A 711 23.81 11.65 19.35
CA SER A 711 22.99 10.90 18.39
C SER A 711 21.49 11.00 18.69
N VAL A 712 21.02 12.16 19.15
CA VAL A 712 19.59 12.45 19.34
C VAL A 712 19.18 13.52 18.36
N PHE A 713 18.24 13.22 17.46
CA PHE A 713 17.80 14.17 16.43
C PHE A 713 16.41 14.76 16.75
N CYS A 714 16.40 15.91 17.42
CA CYS A 714 15.23 16.79 17.52
C CYS A 714 15.12 17.67 16.28
N LEU A 715 13.89 18.08 15.91
CA LEU A 715 13.70 18.94 14.73
C LEU A 715 13.78 20.44 15.12
N PRO A 716 14.73 21.24 14.60
CA PRO A 716 14.75 22.69 14.82
C PRO A 716 13.49 23.35 14.24
N THR A 717 12.91 24.30 14.98
CA THR A 717 11.59 24.88 14.68
C THR A 717 11.64 26.17 13.88
N SER A 718 12.82 26.65 13.53
CA SER A 718 13.04 27.46 12.33
C SER A 718 12.36 26.85 11.09
N ALA A 719 12.22 25.51 11.03
CA ALA A 719 11.46 24.79 9.99
C ALA A 719 9.93 25.01 10.03
N PHE A 720 9.42 25.62 11.10
CA PHE A 720 8.03 26.00 11.34
C PHE A 720 7.88 27.52 11.52
N GLU A 721 8.86 28.31 11.06
CA GLU A 721 8.91 29.77 11.13
C GLU A 721 8.95 30.33 12.57
N TYR A 722 9.49 29.56 13.53
CA TYR A 722 9.56 29.91 14.95
C TYR A 722 10.91 29.47 15.54
N PRO A 723 11.96 30.32 15.51
CA PRO A 723 13.32 29.96 15.92
C PRO A 723 13.46 29.76 17.44
N ASN A 724 14.64 29.31 17.88
CA ASN A 724 15.02 29.11 19.28
C ASN A 724 14.17 28.08 20.05
N PHE A 725 13.52 27.17 19.34
CA PHE A 725 12.81 26.02 19.89
C PHE A 725 13.23 24.75 19.12
N PHE A 726 12.95 23.58 19.67
CA PHE A 726 12.96 22.31 18.93
C PHE A 726 11.70 21.49 19.22
N ARG A 727 11.30 20.67 18.24
CA ARG A 727 10.17 19.76 18.34
C ARG A 727 10.64 18.33 18.58
N ILE A 728 10.03 17.68 19.57
CA ILE A 728 10.12 16.24 19.83
C ILE A 728 8.83 15.56 19.32
N VAL A 729 8.94 14.35 18.74
CA VAL A 729 7.81 13.45 18.53
C VAL A 729 7.60 12.53 19.73
N LEU A 730 6.35 12.37 20.16
CA LEU A 730 5.96 11.60 21.35
C LEU A 730 5.65 10.13 21.05
N THR A 731 5.96 9.65 19.84
CA THR A 731 5.55 8.35 19.30
C THR A 731 6.58 7.24 19.49
N VAL A 732 7.77 7.53 20.01
CA VAL A 732 8.83 6.54 20.26
C VAL A 732 8.47 5.60 21.43
N PRO A 733 9.10 4.42 21.56
CA PRO A 733 9.05 3.62 22.78
C PRO A 733 9.46 4.42 24.02
N GLU A 734 8.83 4.13 25.16
CA GLU A 734 8.97 4.92 26.40
C GLU A 734 10.42 4.92 26.93
N GLU A 735 11.09 3.77 26.83
CA GLU A 735 12.50 3.59 27.18
C GLU A 735 13.44 4.43 26.31
N LEU A 736 13.15 4.58 25.01
CA LEU A 736 13.91 5.44 24.10
C LEU A 736 13.61 6.92 24.34
N MET A 737 12.40 7.26 24.83
CA MET A 737 12.09 8.63 25.25
C MET A 737 12.89 9.03 26.48
N ALA A 738 12.90 8.18 27.52
CA ALA A 738 13.67 8.41 28.73
C ALA A 738 15.18 8.50 28.44
N GLU A 739 15.72 7.60 27.60
CA GLU A 739 17.12 7.66 27.18
C GLU A 739 17.44 8.97 26.44
N ALA A 740 16.62 9.38 25.48
CA ALA A 740 16.84 10.62 24.74
C ALA A 740 16.78 11.86 25.64
N CYS A 741 15.84 11.91 26.60
CA CYS A 741 15.78 13.00 27.58
C CYS A 741 17.03 13.05 28.47
N GLY A 742 17.54 11.89 28.90
CA GLY A 742 18.81 11.78 29.63
C GLY A 742 20.01 12.30 28.82
N ARG A 743 20.11 11.90 27.55
CA ARG A 743 21.15 12.39 26.64
C ARG A 743 21.06 13.90 26.34
N ILE A 744 19.85 14.45 26.20
CA ILE A 744 19.62 15.89 26.05
C ILE A 744 20.07 16.64 27.32
N ARG A 745 19.80 16.10 28.52
CA ARG A 745 20.28 16.64 29.79
C ARG A 745 21.80 16.64 29.87
N GLU A 746 22.47 15.53 29.55
CA GLU A 746 23.94 15.44 29.50
C GLU A 746 24.52 16.54 28.58
N PHE A 747 23.98 16.66 27.37
CA PHE A 747 24.38 17.68 26.40
C PHE A 747 24.23 19.10 26.96
N CYS A 748 23.05 19.46 27.47
CA CYS A 748 22.83 20.79 28.01
C CYS A 748 23.78 21.08 29.19
N GLN A 749 24.05 20.11 30.06
CA GLN A 749 25.02 20.26 31.16
C GLN A 749 26.45 20.56 30.69
N CYS A 750 26.87 20.06 29.52
CA CYS A 750 28.18 20.35 28.95
C CYS A 750 28.31 21.78 28.37
N HIS A 751 27.23 22.30 27.78
CA HIS A 751 27.25 23.57 27.02
C HIS A 751 26.63 24.77 27.76
N TYR A 752 25.86 24.53 28.83
CA TYR A 752 25.20 25.58 29.60
C TYR A 752 26.20 26.52 30.28
N ARG A 753 25.95 27.82 30.19
CA ARG A 753 26.68 28.89 30.87
C ARG A 753 25.73 29.64 31.81
N PRO A 754 25.98 29.64 33.13
CA PRO A 754 25.26 30.50 34.05
C PRO A 754 25.39 31.96 33.64
N SER A 755 24.30 32.72 33.75
CA SER A 755 24.30 34.14 33.44
C SER A 755 25.21 34.90 34.41
N SER A 756 26.03 35.82 33.91
CA SER A 756 27.11 36.48 34.66
C SER A 756 26.64 37.51 35.71
N ARG A 757 25.36 37.50 36.08
CA ARG A 757 24.75 38.41 37.07
C ARG A 757 24.66 37.83 38.48
N ASP A 758 24.70 36.51 38.63
CA ASP A 758 24.54 35.84 39.93
C ASP A 758 25.86 35.72 40.74
N GLY A 759 26.94 36.37 40.27
CA GLY A 759 28.30 36.22 40.81
C GLY A 759 28.79 37.31 41.79
N ASN A 760 27.96 38.29 42.17
CA ASN A 760 28.44 39.50 42.85
C ASN A 760 28.13 39.63 44.36
N ASP A 761 27.44 38.67 44.98
CA ASP A 761 26.95 38.78 46.38
C ASP A 761 27.78 38.00 47.43
N LEU A 762 29.03 37.63 47.14
CA LEU A 762 29.88 36.87 48.08
C LEU A 762 31.34 37.36 48.26
N ASP A 763 31.72 38.53 47.75
CA ASP A 763 33.03 39.15 48.01
C ASP A 763 32.93 40.70 48.13
N GLN A 764 32.30 41.19 49.22
CA GLN A 764 32.50 42.54 49.80
C GLN A 764 32.37 42.53 51.33
#